data_AF-A0A556TPU9-F1
#
_entry.id   AF-A0A556TPU9-F1
#
_cell.length_a   1.000
_cell.length_b   1.000
_cell.length_c   1.000
_cell.angle_alpha   90.00
_cell.angle_beta   90.00
_cell.angle_gamma   90.00
#
_symmetry.space_group_name_H-M   'P 1'
#
loop_
_entity.id
_entity.type
_entity.pdbx_description
1 polymer ?
#
loop_
_entity_poly.entity_id
_entity_poly.type
_entity_poly.pdbx_seq_one_letter_code
_entity_poly.pdbx_strand_id
1 'polypeptide(L)'
;MEELTGAQLIAEALKAQNVKYMFGIVGVPIIEVAMAAQTAGIKYVGMRNEQAACYAASAVGYLTGHPAVCLVVSGPGLIHALGGMANANMNCWPLVVIGGSSDQNQETTGAFQEFPQVEACRLYSKFSARPGSLAMIPVVLEKAVRSSIYGRPGACYVDISGDMVNARVDRKSVRFPSCCPPPPVSLACHHEISKAITLLKQAQRPLIIIGKGAAYGRAENEIKELVELSGLPFLPTPMGKGVLPDDHPNCVAAARSRALLQTDVVVLLGARLNWILHFGFPPRFSPNVKLIQLLESLRSDTWTYPADTKWWTTLKEKMASNAQMSKALALQNTLPMNYYTAFHHIAELLPKDCVIVSEGANTMDIGRTMLFNYFPRRRLDAGTFGTMGVGPGFAIAAAVLEQTQHSGRRVVCVEGDSAFGFSGMEVETMCRYKLPVILIVINNNGIYSGVDKETWREMEKMGDMTTIAPPVTLLPEARYEQVMCAFGGRGYLVRTVEELRTALQQSLSDTATPSLINVLIDPASDRKQQHDQGNVWRDGNTEKEDNQTPGSVCQVGAPGPAGPPGPQGPPGLPGPKGSKGEKGRTGSPGLPGRQGPNGWPGPSGPKGEKGDSGLMGLPGARGPIGPKGLPGYKGEKGSRGDRGEAGQKGQKGTMGLTGMLGQKGEMGPKGEAGIPGSRGPTGQPGKRGKQGSKGDTGLPGPMGPAGPQGSPGHPGPPGLPASGLYVVGPKGEKGQPGTPGHCGCNSLVNPSSSFDQNSRMSYPRVPAIFVVNNEDELDRLHTDNALAFRKDQRTLYFKDTDGWLPIQLTPFQSTEHAPDQDGFCGDGIVQLENGEECDDGNKVVTDGCVKCRHAFCGDGYRYDEAEECDGKDFGYQTCNSYLPGSYGHLKCTAECFIDSTSCKYFT
;
A
#
# COMPACT_ATOMS: atom_id res chain seq x y z
N MET A 1 29.79 -31.62 15.87
CA MET A 1 28.56 -31.53 15.06
C MET A 1 28.66 -30.27 14.22
N GLU A 2 28.02 -30.22 13.05
CA GLU A 2 28.03 -29.02 12.21
C GLU A 2 26.82 -28.19 12.63
N GLU A 3 27.04 -27.18 13.46
CA GLU A 3 25.96 -26.29 13.92
C GLU A 3 25.72 -25.16 12.93
N LEU A 4 24.45 -24.88 12.66
CA LEU A 4 24.00 -23.73 11.89
C LEU A 4 23.31 -22.73 12.82
N THR A 5 23.53 -21.43 12.59
CA THR A 5 22.66 -20.38 13.15
C THR A 5 21.34 -20.31 12.38
N GLY A 6 20.28 -19.77 12.99
CA GLY A 6 19.02 -19.53 12.28
C GLY A 6 19.18 -18.68 11.02
N ALA A 7 20.04 -17.65 11.06
CA ALA A 7 20.40 -16.85 9.88
C ALA A 7 20.99 -17.70 8.73
N GLN A 8 21.95 -18.59 9.03
CA GLN A 8 22.51 -19.52 8.05
C GLN A 8 21.44 -20.49 7.53
N LEU A 9 20.59 -21.00 8.41
CA LEU A 9 19.53 -21.93 8.06
C LEU A 9 18.48 -21.30 7.11
N ILE A 10 18.09 -20.05 7.35
CA ILE A 10 17.21 -19.28 6.45
C ILE A 10 17.85 -19.14 5.07
N ALA A 11 19.13 -18.74 5.02
CA ALA A 11 19.86 -18.55 3.76
C ALA A 11 20.00 -19.85 2.96
N GLU A 12 20.34 -20.96 3.61
CA GLU A 12 20.42 -22.28 2.98
C GLU A 12 19.05 -22.78 2.51
N ALA A 13 17.99 -22.60 3.30
CA ALA A 13 16.63 -22.97 2.93
C ALA A 13 16.12 -22.18 1.71
N LEU A 14 16.34 -20.86 1.67
CA LEU A 14 16.02 -20.03 0.50
C LEU A 14 16.77 -20.49 -0.75
N LYS A 15 18.06 -20.81 -0.61
CA LYS A 15 18.88 -21.34 -1.71
C LYS A 15 18.39 -22.70 -2.20
N ALA A 16 17.99 -23.59 -1.29
CA ALA A 16 17.38 -24.89 -1.63
C ALA A 16 16.06 -24.73 -2.42
N GLN A 17 15.34 -23.64 -2.19
CA GLN A 17 14.16 -23.22 -2.95
C GLN A 17 14.47 -22.33 -4.17
N ASN A 18 15.72 -22.33 -4.66
CA ASN A 18 16.17 -21.61 -5.86
C ASN A 18 15.91 -20.08 -5.82
N VAL A 19 15.81 -19.49 -4.61
CA VAL A 19 15.74 -18.03 -4.44
C VAL A 19 17.12 -17.43 -4.70
N LYS A 20 17.20 -16.47 -5.63
CA LYS A 20 18.47 -15.88 -6.10
C LYS A 20 18.67 -14.41 -5.72
N TYR A 21 17.59 -13.72 -5.35
CA TYR A 21 17.59 -12.28 -5.10
C TYR A 21 16.86 -11.97 -3.80
N MET A 22 17.41 -11.04 -3.05
CA MET A 22 16.84 -10.49 -1.82
C MET A 22 16.98 -8.98 -1.86
N PHE A 23 15.89 -8.26 -1.69
CA PHE A 23 15.86 -6.80 -1.55
C PHE A 23 15.47 -6.48 -0.12
N GLY A 24 15.89 -5.36 0.45
CA GLY A 24 15.46 -5.03 1.82
C GLY A 24 16.19 -3.88 2.46
N ILE A 25 15.98 -3.74 3.76
CA ILE A 25 16.78 -2.88 4.64
C ILE A 25 17.17 -3.71 5.85
N VAL A 26 18.44 -3.64 6.25
CA VAL A 26 18.94 -4.33 7.44
C VAL A 26 18.84 -3.46 8.70
N GLY A 27 18.67 -4.13 9.81
CA GLY A 27 18.67 -3.60 11.17
C GLY A 27 18.32 -4.75 12.13
N VAL A 28 18.22 -4.47 13.43
CA VAL A 28 17.84 -5.50 14.40
C VAL A 28 16.46 -6.08 14.01
N PRO A 29 16.27 -7.42 13.99
CA PRO A 29 17.23 -8.49 14.29
C PRO A 29 17.81 -9.21 13.04
N ILE A 30 17.65 -8.69 11.81
CA ILE A 30 17.88 -9.45 10.56
C ILE A 30 19.18 -9.11 9.79
N ILE A 31 20.15 -8.43 10.41
CA ILE A 31 21.45 -8.11 9.79
C ILE A 31 22.17 -9.40 9.36
N GLU A 32 22.22 -10.37 10.26
CA GLU A 32 22.87 -11.67 10.09
C GLU A 32 22.21 -12.49 8.97
N VAL A 33 20.88 -12.35 8.78
CA VAL A 33 20.14 -13.02 7.71
C VAL A 33 20.59 -12.52 6.33
N ALA A 34 20.77 -11.20 6.17
CA ALA A 34 21.27 -10.63 4.92
C ALA A 34 22.73 -11.04 4.64
N MET A 35 23.58 -11.05 5.66
CA MET A 35 24.98 -11.50 5.55
C MET A 35 25.05 -12.98 5.17
N ALA A 36 24.26 -13.84 5.83
CA ALA A 36 24.17 -15.27 5.52
C ALA A 36 23.64 -15.51 4.10
N ALA A 37 22.63 -14.74 3.65
CA ALA A 37 22.11 -14.81 2.30
C ALA A 37 23.19 -14.48 1.25
N GLN A 38 23.99 -13.42 1.47
CA GLN A 38 25.14 -13.09 0.61
C GLN A 38 26.19 -14.22 0.61
N THR A 39 26.54 -14.77 1.77
CA THR A 39 27.48 -15.91 1.88
C THR A 39 26.96 -17.15 1.15
N ALA A 40 25.64 -17.40 1.18
CA ALA A 40 25.00 -18.48 0.43
C ALA A 40 24.98 -18.23 -1.10
N GLY A 41 25.26 -17.02 -1.56
CA GLY A 41 25.25 -16.63 -2.98
C GLY A 41 23.93 -16.00 -3.46
N ILE A 42 23.02 -15.65 -2.54
CA ILE A 42 21.82 -14.86 -2.84
C ILE A 42 22.25 -13.39 -2.99
N LYS A 43 21.87 -12.75 -4.09
CA LYS A 43 22.19 -11.34 -4.32
C LYS A 43 21.31 -10.45 -3.44
N TYR A 44 21.90 -9.94 -2.35
CA TYR A 44 21.26 -8.94 -1.50
C TYR A 44 21.44 -7.52 -2.06
N VAL A 45 20.32 -6.80 -2.19
CA VAL A 45 20.22 -5.42 -2.67
C VAL A 45 19.58 -4.59 -1.56
N GLY A 46 20.41 -3.91 -0.77
CA GLY A 46 19.96 -2.96 0.25
C GLY A 46 19.34 -1.72 -0.41
N MET A 47 18.12 -1.38 -0.02
CA MET A 47 17.33 -0.28 -0.57
C MET A 47 17.28 0.91 0.42
N ARG A 48 16.56 1.98 0.08
CA ARG A 48 16.36 3.16 0.95
C ARG A 48 14.99 3.23 1.60
N ASN A 49 14.00 2.51 1.07
CA ASN A 49 12.73 2.23 1.76
C ASN A 49 12.29 0.76 1.57
N GLU A 50 11.75 0.13 2.61
CA GLU A 50 11.26 -1.26 2.56
C GLU A 50 10.08 -1.43 1.60
N GLN A 51 9.28 -0.39 1.37
CA GLN A 51 8.21 -0.41 0.36
C GLN A 51 8.81 -0.57 -1.05
N ALA A 52 9.87 0.18 -1.37
CA ALA A 52 10.58 0.08 -2.65
C ALA A 52 11.33 -1.26 -2.80
N ALA A 53 11.86 -1.81 -1.71
CA ALA A 53 12.40 -3.17 -1.68
C ALA A 53 11.33 -4.22 -1.99
N CYS A 54 10.15 -4.07 -1.41
CA CYS A 54 9.01 -4.95 -1.61
C CYS A 54 8.50 -4.89 -3.07
N TYR A 55 8.44 -3.69 -3.66
CA TYR A 55 8.18 -3.50 -5.09
C TYR A 55 9.25 -4.20 -5.95
N ALA A 56 10.55 -3.97 -5.69
CA ALA A 56 11.65 -4.58 -6.43
C ALA A 56 11.59 -6.12 -6.40
N ALA A 57 11.40 -6.71 -5.21
CA ALA A 57 11.25 -8.15 -5.05
C ALA A 57 10.05 -8.71 -5.83
N SER A 58 8.89 -8.03 -5.78
CA SER A 58 7.70 -8.44 -6.53
C SER A 58 7.88 -8.35 -8.06
N ALA A 59 8.66 -7.38 -8.55
CA ALA A 59 8.97 -7.25 -9.98
C ALA A 59 9.88 -8.38 -10.47
N VAL A 60 10.87 -8.81 -9.67
CA VAL A 60 11.62 -10.04 -9.97
C VAL A 60 10.69 -11.25 -10.05
N GLY A 61 9.71 -11.34 -9.14
CA GLY A 61 8.66 -12.34 -9.16
C GLY A 61 7.90 -12.40 -10.49
N TYR A 62 7.42 -11.26 -10.98
CA TYR A 62 6.73 -11.16 -12.28
C TYR A 62 7.63 -11.50 -13.47
N LEU A 63 8.84 -10.96 -13.51
CA LEU A 63 9.76 -11.12 -14.63
C LEU A 63 10.27 -12.56 -14.77
N THR A 64 10.53 -13.24 -13.65
CA THR A 64 11.13 -14.59 -13.62
C THR A 64 10.12 -15.71 -13.42
N GLY A 65 8.95 -15.45 -12.83
CA GLY A 65 7.99 -16.49 -12.42
C GLY A 65 8.33 -17.16 -11.08
N HIS A 66 9.42 -16.74 -10.41
CA HIS A 66 9.88 -17.30 -9.14
C HIS A 66 10.11 -16.16 -8.13
N PRO A 67 9.74 -16.31 -6.85
CA PRO A 67 9.80 -15.18 -5.90
C PRO A 67 11.23 -14.75 -5.61
N ALA A 68 11.43 -13.42 -5.51
CA ALA A 68 12.50 -12.86 -4.71
C ALA A 68 12.01 -12.60 -3.28
N VAL A 69 12.96 -12.40 -2.36
CA VAL A 69 12.66 -12.07 -0.97
C VAL A 69 12.69 -10.56 -0.75
N CYS A 70 11.72 -10.02 -0.02
CA CYS A 70 11.86 -8.74 0.68
C CYS A 70 12.24 -9.02 2.14
N LEU A 71 13.40 -8.55 2.61
CA LEU A 71 13.85 -8.68 3.98
C LEU A 71 13.64 -7.36 4.74
N VAL A 72 12.93 -7.41 5.87
CA VAL A 72 12.55 -6.23 6.65
C VAL A 72 12.79 -6.43 8.15
N VAL A 73 13.08 -5.34 8.85
CA VAL A 73 13.11 -5.28 10.32
C VAL A 73 11.70 -5.36 10.91
N SER A 74 11.61 -5.51 12.23
CA SER A 74 10.34 -5.56 12.96
C SER A 74 9.56 -4.23 12.90
N GLY A 75 8.28 -4.30 13.24
CA GLY A 75 7.38 -3.17 13.43
C GLY A 75 7.38 -2.19 12.25
N PRO A 76 8.02 -1.01 12.36
CA PRO A 76 8.05 -0.01 11.29
C PRO A 76 8.54 -0.53 9.93
N GLY A 77 9.58 -1.39 9.90
CA GLY A 77 10.10 -1.90 8.62
C GLY A 77 9.10 -2.77 7.87
N LEU A 78 8.38 -3.63 8.61
CA LEU A 78 7.26 -4.39 8.06
C LEU A 78 6.09 -3.49 7.64
N ILE A 79 5.72 -2.50 8.46
CA ILE A 79 4.63 -1.55 8.17
C ILE A 79 4.87 -0.82 6.83
N HIS A 80 6.11 -0.39 6.55
CA HIS A 80 6.48 0.18 5.26
C HIS A 80 6.26 -0.81 4.10
N ALA A 81 6.63 -2.09 4.29
CA ALA A 81 6.51 -3.13 3.28
C ALA A 81 5.07 -3.62 3.01
N LEU A 82 4.11 -3.40 3.92
CA LEU A 82 2.70 -3.80 3.75
C LEU A 82 2.09 -3.23 2.46
N GLY A 83 2.41 -1.99 2.10
CA GLY A 83 1.96 -1.38 0.84
C GLY A 83 2.48 -2.14 -0.40
N GLY A 84 3.72 -2.62 -0.35
CA GLY A 84 4.30 -3.47 -1.38
C GLY A 84 3.68 -4.87 -1.44
N MET A 85 3.36 -5.46 -0.29
CA MET A 85 2.69 -6.77 -0.22
C MET A 85 1.28 -6.70 -0.81
N ALA A 86 0.51 -5.66 -0.44
CA ALA A 86 -0.79 -5.38 -1.03
C ALA A 86 -0.70 -5.19 -2.55
N ASN A 87 0.28 -4.42 -3.02
CA ASN A 87 0.52 -4.21 -4.46
C ASN A 87 0.84 -5.53 -5.20
N ALA A 88 1.69 -6.40 -4.62
CA ALA A 88 2.02 -7.70 -5.19
C ALA A 88 0.78 -8.62 -5.29
N ASN A 89 -0.05 -8.70 -4.25
CA ASN A 89 -1.31 -9.45 -4.26
C ASN A 89 -2.32 -8.91 -5.30
N MET A 90 -2.47 -7.57 -5.39
CA MET A 90 -3.37 -6.96 -6.37
C MET A 90 -2.90 -7.15 -7.81
N ASN A 91 -1.59 -7.19 -8.04
CA ASN A 91 -0.99 -7.48 -9.34
C ASN A 91 -0.87 -8.98 -9.67
N CYS A 92 -1.03 -9.86 -8.68
CA CYS A 92 -0.86 -11.31 -8.78
C CYS A 92 0.60 -11.74 -8.99
N TRP A 93 1.55 -11.18 -8.25
CA TRP A 93 2.98 -11.44 -8.41
C TRP A 93 3.56 -12.21 -7.24
N PRO A 94 4.40 -13.24 -7.47
CA PRO A 94 4.99 -14.03 -6.40
C PRO A 94 6.02 -13.20 -5.64
N LEU A 95 5.87 -13.15 -4.32
CA LEU A 95 6.73 -12.42 -3.41
C LEU A 95 6.81 -13.21 -2.10
N VAL A 96 8.00 -13.31 -1.51
CA VAL A 96 8.17 -13.75 -0.12
C VAL A 96 8.70 -12.58 0.68
N VAL A 97 8.07 -12.25 1.79
CA VAL A 97 8.56 -11.25 2.75
C VAL A 97 9.01 -11.98 4.00
N ILE A 98 10.24 -11.72 4.43
CA ILE A 98 10.78 -12.21 5.70
C ILE A 98 10.91 -11.00 6.61
N GLY A 99 10.14 -10.99 7.69
CA GLY A 99 10.22 -9.96 8.72
C GLY A 99 10.91 -10.49 9.95
N GLY A 100 11.91 -9.76 10.45
CA GLY A 100 12.36 -9.93 11.82
C GLY A 100 11.26 -9.51 12.80
N SER A 101 11.11 -10.19 13.93
CA SER A 101 10.24 -9.79 15.05
C SER A 101 11.03 -9.71 16.36
N SER A 102 10.45 -9.09 17.39
CA SER A 102 10.99 -9.11 18.75
C SER A 102 11.12 -10.56 19.28
N ASP A 103 11.96 -10.79 20.29
CA ASP A 103 12.14 -12.13 20.87
C ASP A 103 10.83 -12.65 21.48
N GLN A 104 10.58 -13.96 21.35
CA GLN A 104 9.28 -14.56 21.74
C GLN A 104 8.95 -14.37 23.22
N ASN A 105 9.96 -14.31 24.09
CA ASN A 105 9.80 -14.10 25.53
C ASN A 105 9.51 -12.63 25.91
N GLN A 106 9.49 -11.70 24.96
CA GLN A 106 9.19 -10.29 25.17
C GLN A 106 7.79 -9.90 24.62
N GLU A 107 7.07 -10.80 23.95
CA GLU A 107 5.76 -10.49 23.39
C GLU A 107 4.73 -10.06 24.46
N THR A 108 3.94 -9.04 24.15
CA THR A 108 2.99 -8.34 25.03
C THR A 108 3.61 -7.52 26.17
N THR A 109 4.94 -7.37 26.21
CA THR A 109 5.66 -6.58 27.25
C THR A 109 6.02 -5.15 26.84
N GLY A 110 5.78 -4.75 25.58
CA GLY A 110 6.25 -3.48 25.03
C GLY A 110 7.68 -3.58 24.48
N ALA A 111 7.99 -4.70 23.82
CA ALA A 111 9.31 -5.00 23.29
C ALA A 111 9.78 -4.00 22.22
N PHE A 112 11.08 -3.99 21.93
CA PHE A 112 11.62 -3.13 20.88
C PHE A 112 10.99 -3.47 19.53
N GLN A 113 10.30 -2.48 18.94
CA GLN A 113 9.55 -2.61 17.69
C GLN A 113 8.49 -3.73 17.69
N GLU A 114 7.88 -4.01 18.86
CA GLU A 114 6.80 -4.98 18.99
C GLU A 114 5.61 -4.65 18.08
N PHE A 115 5.15 -5.63 17.31
CA PHE A 115 3.99 -5.53 16.42
C PHE A 115 3.41 -6.93 16.16
N PRO A 116 2.08 -7.12 16.08
CA PRO A 116 1.46 -8.41 15.77
C PRO A 116 1.61 -8.75 14.28
N GLN A 117 2.84 -9.09 13.88
CA GLN A 117 3.28 -9.12 12.49
C GLN A 117 2.56 -10.18 11.65
N VAL A 118 2.39 -11.38 12.19
CA VAL A 118 1.74 -12.51 11.52
C VAL A 118 0.28 -12.17 11.23
N GLU A 119 -0.45 -11.68 12.23
CA GLU A 119 -1.85 -11.28 12.14
C GLU A 119 -2.04 -10.13 11.16
N ALA A 120 -1.23 -9.07 11.27
CA ALA A 120 -1.29 -7.92 10.36
C ALA A 120 -1.04 -8.32 8.90
N CYS A 121 -0.13 -9.27 8.66
CA CYS A 121 0.18 -9.74 7.31
C CYS A 121 -0.88 -10.64 6.68
N ARG A 122 -1.82 -11.23 7.44
CA ARG A 122 -2.87 -12.12 6.88
C ARG A 122 -3.75 -11.42 5.85
N LEU A 123 -3.98 -10.12 5.98
CA LEU A 123 -4.76 -9.32 5.03
C LEU A 123 -4.02 -9.03 3.71
N TYR A 124 -2.68 -9.10 3.73
CA TYR A 124 -1.81 -8.68 2.63
C TYR A 124 -0.98 -9.83 2.03
N SER A 125 -1.29 -11.08 2.39
CA SER A 125 -0.56 -12.26 1.93
C SER A 125 -1.50 -13.46 1.71
N LYS A 126 -1.04 -14.45 0.93
CA LYS A 126 -1.70 -15.75 0.76
C LYS A 126 -1.35 -16.74 1.88
N PHE A 127 -0.24 -16.48 2.56
CA PHE A 127 0.32 -17.29 3.64
C PHE A 127 1.08 -16.35 4.58
N SER A 128 0.83 -16.46 5.88
CA SER A 128 1.48 -15.70 6.94
C SER A 128 1.70 -16.61 8.14
N ALA A 129 2.96 -16.83 8.55
CA ALA A 129 3.28 -17.71 9.68
C ALA A 129 4.64 -17.39 10.32
N ARG A 130 4.79 -17.73 11.60
CA ARG A 130 6.08 -17.93 12.29
C ARG A 130 6.41 -19.43 12.33
N PRO A 131 7.64 -19.87 12.06
CA PRO A 131 8.05 -21.25 12.32
C PRO A 131 8.14 -21.50 13.83
N GLY A 132 7.52 -22.58 14.33
CA GLY A 132 7.50 -22.90 15.77
C GLY A 132 8.85 -23.36 16.36
N SER A 133 9.87 -23.56 15.53
CA SER A 133 11.25 -23.86 15.97
C SER A 133 12.23 -23.64 14.81
N LEU A 134 13.54 -23.62 15.11
CA LEU A 134 14.59 -23.53 14.08
C LEU A 134 14.45 -24.63 13.02
N ALA A 135 14.24 -25.88 13.44
CA ALA A 135 14.14 -27.03 12.52
C ALA A 135 12.95 -26.94 11.55
N MET A 136 11.93 -26.12 11.86
CA MET A 136 10.77 -25.88 10.99
C MET A 136 10.99 -24.76 9.97
N ILE A 137 12.05 -23.94 10.09
CA ILE A 137 12.34 -22.83 9.16
C ILE A 137 12.33 -23.29 7.68
N PRO A 138 13.02 -24.38 7.27
CA PRO A 138 13.04 -24.78 5.85
C PRO A 138 11.68 -25.22 5.31
N VAL A 139 10.85 -25.87 6.15
CA VAL A 139 9.50 -26.32 5.77
C VAL A 139 8.56 -25.13 5.60
N VAL A 140 8.63 -24.13 6.49
CA VAL A 140 7.82 -22.92 6.39
C VAL A 140 8.24 -22.05 5.19
N LEU A 141 9.54 -21.94 4.92
CA LEU A 141 10.05 -21.21 3.76
C LEU A 141 9.68 -21.89 2.43
N GLU A 142 9.76 -23.22 2.33
CA GLU A 142 9.26 -23.96 1.16
C GLU A 142 7.77 -23.71 0.96
N LYS A 143 6.96 -23.84 2.02
CA LYS A 143 5.52 -23.55 1.96
C LYS A 143 5.21 -22.11 1.54
N ALA A 144 6.00 -21.13 1.98
CA ALA A 144 5.86 -19.73 1.59
C ALA A 144 6.23 -19.52 0.10
N VAL A 145 7.34 -20.10 -0.37
CA VAL A 145 7.72 -20.06 -1.79
C VAL A 145 6.62 -20.70 -2.64
N ARG A 146 6.24 -21.95 -2.37
CA ARG A 146 5.16 -22.68 -3.06
C ARG A 146 3.86 -21.88 -3.08
N SER A 147 3.43 -21.37 -1.93
CA SER A 147 2.20 -20.56 -1.82
C SER A 147 2.28 -19.26 -2.61
N SER A 148 3.46 -18.67 -2.78
CA SER A 148 3.62 -17.43 -3.56
C SER A 148 3.39 -17.64 -5.07
N ILE A 149 3.73 -18.82 -5.61
CA ILE A 149 3.64 -19.13 -7.06
C ILE A 149 2.43 -19.99 -7.46
N TYR A 150 1.87 -20.81 -6.57
CA TYR A 150 0.80 -21.75 -6.93
C TYR A 150 -0.57 -21.08 -7.10
N GLY A 151 -1.36 -21.54 -8.07
CA GLY A 151 -2.65 -20.95 -8.43
C GLY A 151 -2.49 -19.50 -8.89
N ARG A 152 -3.28 -18.57 -8.35
CA ARG A 152 -3.04 -17.14 -8.55
C ARG A 152 -1.83 -16.69 -7.71
N PRO A 153 -0.73 -16.19 -8.28
CA PRO A 153 0.45 -15.82 -7.49
C PRO A 153 0.18 -14.61 -6.57
N GLY A 154 1.01 -14.44 -5.54
CA GLY A 154 0.88 -13.35 -4.57
C GLY A 154 1.98 -13.31 -3.53
N ALA A 155 1.86 -12.37 -2.59
CA ALA A 155 2.75 -12.21 -1.46
C ALA A 155 2.54 -13.31 -0.41
N CYS A 156 3.63 -13.76 0.20
CA CYS A 156 3.64 -14.61 1.39
C CYS A 156 4.56 -13.97 2.45
N TYR A 157 4.26 -14.18 3.71
CA TYR A 157 5.00 -13.62 4.85
C TYR A 157 5.51 -14.73 5.77
N VAL A 158 6.76 -14.61 6.20
CA VAL A 158 7.38 -15.46 7.21
C VAL A 158 7.99 -14.56 8.29
N ASP A 159 7.52 -14.74 9.52
CA ASP A 159 8.02 -14.05 10.70
C ASP A 159 9.18 -14.85 11.32
N ILE A 160 10.27 -14.16 11.67
CA ILE A 160 11.46 -14.73 12.31
C ILE A 160 11.79 -13.90 13.55
N SER A 161 11.59 -14.44 14.74
CA SER A 161 11.89 -13.73 15.99
C SER A 161 13.40 -13.59 16.23
N GLY A 162 13.81 -12.53 16.93
CA GLY A 162 15.22 -12.18 17.10
C GLY A 162 16.08 -13.27 17.74
N ASP A 163 15.52 -13.95 18.74
CA ASP A 163 16.07 -15.14 19.38
C ASP A 163 16.34 -16.28 18.38
N MET A 164 15.45 -16.47 17.39
CA MET A 164 15.65 -17.48 16.34
C MET A 164 16.77 -17.13 15.37
N VAL A 165 17.11 -15.86 15.13
CA VAL A 165 18.14 -15.49 14.16
C VAL A 165 19.52 -16.01 14.56
N ASN A 166 19.84 -15.89 15.86
CA ASN A 166 21.16 -16.20 16.41
C ASN A 166 21.23 -17.55 17.16
N ALA A 167 20.09 -18.14 17.50
CA ALA A 167 20.04 -19.49 18.05
C ALA A 167 20.62 -20.54 17.07
N ARG A 168 21.09 -21.65 17.65
CA ARG A 168 21.86 -22.70 16.95
C ARG A 168 21.10 -24.02 16.91
N VAL A 169 21.32 -24.79 15.84
CA VAL A 169 20.78 -26.14 15.67
C VAL A 169 21.80 -27.04 14.98
N ASP A 170 21.86 -28.32 15.33
CA ASP A 170 22.69 -29.31 14.61
C ASP A 170 22.12 -29.53 13.20
N ARG A 171 22.95 -29.40 12.18
CA ARG A 171 22.56 -29.58 10.77
C ARG A 171 21.85 -30.92 10.52
N LYS A 172 22.19 -31.97 11.28
CA LYS A 172 21.59 -33.30 11.14
C LYS A 172 20.16 -33.42 11.67
N SER A 173 19.74 -32.56 12.60
CA SER A 173 18.37 -32.57 13.13
C SER A 173 17.40 -31.74 12.28
N VAL A 174 17.87 -31.11 11.21
CA VAL A 174 17.05 -30.25 10.34
C VAL A 174 16.79 -30.92 8.98
N ARG A 175 15.51 -31.09 8.64
CA ARG A 175 15.08 -31.55 7.32
C ARG A 175 14.96 -30.37 6.36
N PHE A 176 15.74 -30.39 5.29
CA PHE A 176 15.57 -29.49 4.16
C PHE A 176 14.62 -30.12 3.13
N PRO A 177 13.46 -29.51 2.82
CA PRO A 177 12.64 -29.91 1.68
C PRO A 177 13.40 -29.75 0.36
N SER A 178 13.07 -30.58 -0.63
CA SER A 178 13.45 -30.33 -2.02
C SER A 178 12.85 -29.00 -2.51
N CYS A 179 13.44 -28.43 -3.57
CA CYS A 179 12.83 -27.29 -4.26
C CYS A 179 11.38 -27.60 -4.63
N CYS A 180 10.45 -26.67 -4.39
CA CYS A 180 9.06 -26.83 -4.80
C CYS A 180 8.99 -27.06 -6.32
N PRO A 181 8.14 -27.99 -6.81
CA PRO A 181 7.94 -28.17 -8.24
C PRO A 181 7.29 -26.92 -8.88
N PRO A 182 7.32 -26.79 -10.22
CA PRO A 182 6.56 -25.75 -10.90
C PRO A 182 5.05 -25.87 -10.59
N PRO A 183 4.27 -24.76 -10.62
CA PRO A 183 2.83 -24.82 -10.41
C PRO A 183 2.15 -25.80 -11.38
N PRO A 184 1.20 -26.63 -10.92
CA PRO A 184 0.49 -27.56 -11.80
C PRO A 184 -0.32 -26.79 -12.86
N VAL A 185 -0.30 -27.30 -14.09
CA VAL A 185 -1.08 -26.73 -15.20
C VAL A 185 -2.51 -27.27 -15.12
N SER A 186 -3.47 -26.39 -14.82
CA SER A 186 -4.89 -26.73 -14.87
C SER A 186 -5.40 -26.66 -16.31
N LEU A 187 -5.91 -27.77 -16.83
CA LEU A 187 -6.57 -27.83 -18.14
C LEU A 187 -8.05 -27.45 -18.03
N ALA A 188 -8.59 -26.78 -19.05
CA ALA A 188 -10.02 -26.51 -19.16
C ALA A 188 -10.76 -27.71 -19.77
N CYS A 189 -12.03 -27.89 -19.40
CA CYS A 189 -12.86 -28.98 -19.96
C CYS A 189 -13.10 -28.77 -21.46
N HIS A 190 -12.77 -29.77 -22.30
CA HIS A 190 -12.90 -29.72 -23.76
C HIS A 190 -14.29 -29.24 -24.26
N HIS A 191 -15.36 -29.56 -23.53
CA HIS A 191 -16.72 -29.12 -23.87
C HIS A 191 -16.86 -27.59 -23.79
N GLU A 192 -16.33 -26.95 -22.74
CA GLU A 192 -16.39 -25.50 -22.57
C GLU A 192 -15.52 -24.76 -23.59
N ILE A 193 -14.37 -25.34 -23.95
CA ILE A 193 -13.51 -24.77 -25.00
C ILE A 193 -14.21 -24.88 -26.37
N SER A 194 -14.84 -26.02 -26.66
CA SER A 194 -15.62 -26.23 -27.91
C SER A 194 -16.80 -25.24 -28.04
N LYS A 195 -17.53 -24.99 -26.95
CA LYS A 195 -18.59 -23.96 -26.91
C LYS A 195 -18.05 -22.57 -27.27
N ALA A 196 -16.92 -22.19 -26.70
CA ALA A 196 -16.34 -20.87 -26.92
C ALA A 196 -15.72 -20.71 -28.31
N ILE A 197 -15.13 -21.75 -28.90
CA ILE A 197 -14.68 -21.74 -30.30
C ILE A 197 -15.88 -21.55 -31.22
N THR A 198 -16.97 -22.27 -30.96
CA THR A 198 -18.24 -22.11 -31.70
C THR A 198 -18.76 -20.68 -31.59
N LEU A 199 -18.71 -20.08 -30.40
CA LEU A 199 -19.13 -18.70 -30.17
C LEU A 199 -18.23 -17.68 -30.87
N LEU A 200 -16.91 -17.90 -30.87
CA LEU A 200 -15.93 -17.04 -31.52
C LEU A 200 -16.06 -17.08 -33.05
N LYS A 201 -16.29 -18.27 -33.63
CA LYS A 201 -16.56 -18.45 -35.06
C LYS A 201 -17.84 -17.74 -35.54
N GLN A 202 -18.82 -17.56 -34.65
CA GLN A 202 -20.07 -16.84 -34.93
C GLN A 202 -19.97 -15.32 -34.74
N ALA A 203 -18.88 -14.82 -34.13
CA ALA A 203 -18.69 -13.42 -33.81
C ALA A 203 -18.57 -12.55 -35.07
N GLN A 204 -19.30 -11.44 -35.12
CA GLN A 204 -19.20 -10.48 -36.22
C GLN A 204 -18.10 -9.44 -35.97
N ARG A 205 -17.80 -9.14 -34.71
CA ARG A 205 -16.81 -8.14 -34.26
C ARG A 205 -15.99 -8.69 -33.08
N PRO A 206 -15.28 -9.82 -33.25
CA PRO A 206 -14.49 -10.42 -32.19
C PRO A 206 -13.33 -9.51 -31.77
N LEU A 207 -12.84 -9.70 -30.54
CA LEU A 207 -11.67 -9.02 -29.98
C LEU A 207 -10.93 -9.89 -28.96
N ILE A 208 -9.62 -10.05 -29.10
CA ILE A 208 -8.77 -10.65 -28.06
C ILE A 208 -8.28 -9.54 -27.13
N ILE A 209 -8.32 -9.73 -25.80
CA ILE A 209 -7.70 -8.82 -24.82
C ILE A 209 -6.59 -9.56 -24.08
N ILE A 210 -5.36 -9.05 -24.19
CA ILE A 210 -4.15 -9.69 -23.65
C ILE A 210 -3.75 -9.02 -22.33
N GLY A 211 -3.90 -9.77 -21.24
CA GLY A 211 -3.56 -9.39 -19.88
C GLY A 211 -2.12 -9.68 -19.51
N LYS A 212 -1.61 -9.01 -18.47
CA LYS A 212 -0.29 -9.35 -17.89
C LYS A 212 -0.20 -10.79 -17.34
N GLY A 213 -1.34 -11.44 -17.09
CA GLY A 213 -1.37 -12.86 -16.71
C GLY A 213 -0.91 -13.78 -17.84
N ALA A 214 -1.16 -13.43 -19.10
CA ALA A 214 -0.66 -14.16 -20.26
C ALA A 214 0.88 -14.03 -20.37
N ALA A 215 1.38 -12.81 -20.18
CA ALA A 215 2.81 -12.52 -20.12
C ALA A 215 3.51 -13.25 -18.96
N TYR A 216 2.89 -13.34 -17.79
CA TYR A 216 3.40 -14.09 -16.64
C TYR A 216 3.42 -15.62 -16.92
N GLY A 217 2.31 -16.14 -17.45
CA GLY A 217 2.10 -17.56 -17.76
C GLY A 217 2.86 -18.09 -18.98
N ARG A 218 3.75 -17.28 -19.59
CA ARG A 218 4.63 -17.66 -20.73
C ARG A 218 3.91 -18.05 -22.02
N ALA A 219 2.64 -17.65 -22.17
CA ALA A 219 1.79 -18.01 -23.30
C ALA A 219 2.00 -17.15 -24.57
N GLU A 220 3.10 -16.39 -24.67
CA GLU A 220 3.34 -15.50 -25.81
C GLU A 220 3.35 -16.20 -27.18
N ASN A 221 3.88 -17.42 -27.27
CA ASN A 221 3.98 -18.15 -28.54
C ASN A 221 2.61 -18.65 -28.99
N GLU A 222 1.85 -19.24 -28.06
CA GLU A 222 0.49 -19.76 -28.24
C GLU A 222 -0.47 -18.64 -28.68
N ILE A 223 -0.34 -17.46 -28.06
CA ILE A 223 -1.20 -16.32 -28.35
C ILE A 223 -0.79 -15.65 -29.67
N LYS A 224 0.51 -15.62 -29.99
CA LYS A 224 0.99 -15.16 -31.29
C LYS A 224 0.47 -16.05 -32.42
N GLU A 225 0.66 -17.36 -32.30
CA GLU A 225 0.15 -18.36 -33.25
C GLU A 225 -1.37 -18.23 -33.41
N LEU A 226 -2.13 -18.12 -32.31
CA LEU A 226 -3.56 -17.87 -32.35
C LEU A 226 -3.90 -16.62 -33.18
N VAL A 227 -3.29 -15.47 -32.90
CA VAL A 227 -3.59 -14.21 -33.61
C VAL A 227 -3.20 -14.26 -35.08
N GLU A 228 -2.05 -14.86 -35.41
CA GLU A 228 -1.53 -14.97 -36.77
C GLU A 228 -2.35 -15.95 -37.63
N LEU A 229 -2.74 -17.12 -37.09
CA LEU A 229 -3.61 -18.07 -37.79
C LEU A 229 -5.04 -17.54 -37.93
N SER A 230 -5.62 -16.99 -36.86
CA SER A 230 -7.03 -16.57 -36.86
C SER A 230 -7.29 -15.20 -37.46
N GLY A 231 -6.27 -14.36 -37.69
CA GLY A 231 -6.45 -12.99 -38.20
C GLY A 231 -7.21 -12.06 -37.24
N LEU A 232 -7.37 -12.44 -35.97
CA LEU A 232 -8.20 -11.71 -35.00
C LEU A 232 -7.54 -10.39 -34.53
N PRO A 233 -8.31 -9.32 -34.32
CA PRO A 233 -7.82 -8.11 -33.66
C PRO A 233 -7.51 -8.38 -32.19
N PHE A 234 -6.44 -7.77 -31.67
CA PHE A 234 -6.10 -7.86 -30.25
C PHE A 234 -5.81 -6.50 -29.61
N LEU A 235 -6.12 -6.40 -28.31
CA LEU A 235 -5.91 -5.24 -27.47
C LEU A 235 -5.05 -5.63 -26.25
N PRO A 236 -3.78 -5.18 -26.18
CA PRO A 236 -2.97 -5.37 -24.98
C PRO A 236 -3.44 -4.45 -23.84
N THR A 237 -3.53 -5.01 -22.64
CA THR A 237 -3.59 -4.26 -21.37
C THR A 237 -2.20 -3.62 -21.08
N PRO A 238 -2.01 -2.72 -20.07
CA PRO A 238 -0.76 -1.98 -19.90
C PRO A 238 0.49 -2.87 -19.91
N MET A 239 0.55 -3.86 -19.04
CA MET A 239 1.63 -4.85 -18.96
C MET A 239 1.36 -6.12 -19.79
N GLY A 240 0.36 -6.09 -20.68
CA GLY A 240 0.19 -7.06 -21.77
C GLY A 240 0.84 -6.61 -23.09
N LYS A 241 1.29 -5.35 -23.18
CA LYS A 241 2.07 -4.82 -24.31
C LYS A 241 3.34 -5.67 -24.53
N GLY A 242 3.67 -5.92 -25.79
CA GLY A 242 4.82 -6.75 -26.19
C GLY A 242 4.61 -8.27 -26.11
N VAL A 243 3.50 -8.80 -25.58
CA VAL A 243 3.18 -10.24 -25.72
C VAL A 243 3.06 -10.62 -27.20
N LEU A 244 2.37 -9.77 -27.97
CA LEU A 244 2.68 -9.53 -29.37
C LEU A 244 3.28 -8.11 -29.48
N PRO A 245 4.11 -7.83 -30.50
CA PRO A 245 4.62 -6.49 -30.74
C PRO A 245 3.49 -5.46 -30.87
N ASP A 246 3.66 -4.28 -30.27
CA ASP A 246 2.63 -3.23 -30.33
C ASP A 246 2.43 -2.65 -31.74
N ASP A 247 3.40 -2.81 -32.65
CA ASP A 247 3.33 -2.48 -34.08
C ASP A 247 2.74 -3.60 -34.96
N HIS A 248 2.33 -4.73 -34.38
CA HIS A 248 1.68 -5.82 -35.11
C HIS A 248 0.41 -5.33 -35.82
N PRO A 249 0.15 -5.70 -37.09
CA PRO A 249 -0.98 -5.14 -37.87
C PRO A 249 -2.34 -5.34 -37.22
N ASN A 250 -2.52 -6.41 -36.44
CA ASN A 250 -3.77 -6.70 -35.72
C ASN A 250 -3.91 -6.00 -34.36
N CYS A 251 -2.93 -5.19 -33.92
CA CYS A 251 -2.96 -4.49 -32.64
C CYS A 251 -3.92 -3.29 -32.68
N VAL A 252 -5.09 -3.39 -32.04
CA VAL A 252 -6.10 -2.31 -32.04
C VAL A 252 -5.94 -1.32 -30.88
N ALA A 253 -4.77 -1.28 -30.22
CA ALA A 253 -4.49 -0.38 -29.09
C ALA A 253 -4.78 1.10 -29.43
N ALA A 254 -4.38 1.54 -30.63
CA ALA A 254 -4.64 2.90 -31.11
C ALA A 254 -6.14 3.22 -31.31
N ALA A 255 -7.02 2.22 -31.34
CA ALA A 255 -8.48 2.36 -31.43
C ALA A 255 -9.24 1.78 -30.22
N ARG A 256 -8.58 1.57 -29.06
CA ARG A 256 -9.14 0.96 -27.82
C ARG A 256 -10.62 1.28 -27.57
N SER A 257 -10.99 2.56 -27.47
CA SER A 257 -12.36 2.95 -27.13
C SER A 257 -13.38 2.47 -28.17
N ARG A 258 -13.05 2.53 -29.46
CA ARG A 258 -13.90 2.02 -30.56
C ARG A 258 -13.98 0.49 -30.56
N ALA A 259 -12.86 -0.18 -30.27
CA ALA A 259 -12.79 -1.64 -30.16
C ALA A 259 -13.73 -2.17 -29.05
N LEU A 260 -13.63 -1.60 -27.84
CA LEU A 260 -14.45 -2.00 -26.68
C LEU A 260 -15.93 -1.66 -26.85
N LEU A 261 -16.26 -0.49 -27.42
CA LEU A 261 -17.64 -0.04 -27.66
C LEU A 261 -18.41 -0.96 -28.61
N GLN A 262 -17.75 -1.51 -29.64
CA GLN A 262 -18.43 -2.15 -30.76
C GLN A 262 -18.26 -3.66 -30.83
N THR A 263 -17.29 -4.25 -30.11
CA THR A 263 -17.11 -5.71 -30.07
C THR A 263 -18.36 -6.44 -29.58
N ASP A 264 -18.64 -7.61 -30.15
CA ASP A 264 -19.75 -8.50 -29.76
C ASP A 264 -19.27 -9.76 -29.00
N VAL A 265 -18.03 -10.20 -29.22
CA VAL A 265 -17.40 -11.31 -28.50
C VAL A 265 -15.96 -10.95 -28.12
N VAL A 266 -15.65 -11.01 -26.83
CA VAL A 266 -14.30 -10.74 -26.29
C VAL A 266 -13.68 -12.01 -25.73
N VAL A 267 -12.43 -12.30 -26.10
CA VAL A 267 -11.61 -13.37 -25.51
C VAL A 267 -10.60 -12.76 -24.54
N LEU A 268 -10.70 -13.06 -23.25
CA LEU A 268 -9.84 -12.57 -22.19
C LEU A 268 -8.69 -13.55 -21.91
N LEU A 269 -7.46 -13.16 -22.25
CA LEU A 269 -6.26 -13.99 -22.06
C LEU A 269 -5.42 -13.44 -20.91
N GLY A 270 -5.52 -14.04 -19.72
CA GLY A 270 -4.80 -13.60 -18.52
C GLY A 270 -5.14 -12.17 -18.06
N ALA A 271 -6.32 -11.67 -18.43
CA ALA A 271 -6.85 -10.34 -18.10
C ALA A 271 -7.99 -10.42 -17.06
N ARG A 272 -8.28 -9.29 -16.40
CA ARG A 272 -9.42 -9.14 -15.48
C ARG A 272 -10.31 -8.00 -15.96
N LEU A 273 -11.63 -8.19 -15.96
CA LEU A 273 -12.61 -7.11 -16.12
C LEU A 273 -12.74 -6.31 -14.82
N ASN A 274 -11.71 -5.53 -14.51
CA ASN A 274 -11.71 -4.56 -13.44
C ASN A 274 -11.77 -3.13 -14.02
N TRP A 275 -11.49 -2.12 -13.20
CA TRP A 275 -11.52 -0.70 -13.60
C TRP A 275 -10.69 -0.36 -14.87
N ILE A 276 -9.57 -1.08 -15.12
CA ILE A 276 -8.72 -0.89 -16.32
C ILE A 276 -9.47 -1.24 -17.62
N LEU A 277 -10.43 -2.16 -17.53
CA LEU A 277 -11.36 -2.55 -18.59
C LEU A 277 -12.79 -2.16 -18.24
N HIS A 278 -12.98 -1.10 -17.44
CA HIS A 278 -14.29 -0.53 -17.08
C HIS A 278 -15.33 -1.59 -16.64
N PHE A 279 -14.87 -2.65 -15.96
CA PHE A 279 -15.67 -3.80 -15.51
C PHE A 279 -16.42 -4.57 -16.62
N GLY A 280 -16.12 -4.29 -17.90
CA GLY A 280 -16.90 -4.80 -19.04
C GLY A 280 -18.26 -4.09 -19.22
N PHE A 281 -18.50 -2.95 -18.57
CA PHE A 281 -19.81 -2.30 -18.54
C PHE A 281 -19.96 -1.15 -19.56
N PRO A 282 -21.20 -0.85 -19.99
CA PRO A 282 -21.56 0.41 -20.64
C PRO A 282 -21.20 1.63 -19.75
N PRO A 283 -20.96 2.82 -20.33
CA PRO A 283 -21.00 3.12 -21.76
C PRO A 283 -19.70 2.75 -22.50
N ARG A 284 -18.70 2.13 -21.85
CA ARG A 284 -17.40 1.82 -22.50
C ARG A 284 -17.38 0.49 -23.24
N PHE A 285 -18.30 -0.42 -22.93
CA PHE A 285 -18.55 -1.67 -23.64
C PHE A 285 -19.95 -1.71 -24.25
N SER A 286 -20.13 -2.53 -25.29
CA SER A 286 -21.45 -2.92 -25.78
C SER A 286 -22.25 -3.61 -24.68
N PRO A 287 -23.54 -3.26 -24.44
CA PRO A 287 -24.37 -3.90 -23.42
C PRO A 287 -24.65 -5.39 -23.70
N ASN A 288 -24.45 -5.83 -24.95
CA ASN A 288 -24.69 -7.20 -25.40
C ASN A 288 -23.38 -7.97 -25.68
N VAL A 289 -22.24 -7.49 -25.18
CA VAL A 289 -20.94 -8.15 -25.37
C VAL A 289 -20.93 -9.52 -24.68
N LYS A 290 -20.53 -10.56 -25.41
CA LYS A 290 -20.32 -11.90 -24.87
C LYS A 290 -18.86 -12.07 -24.50
N LEU A 291 -18.60 -12.74 -23.39
CA LEU A 291 -17.27 -12.87 -22.81
C LEU A 291 -16.83 -14.33 -22.82
N ILE A 292 -15.63 -14.58 -23.33
CA ILE A 292 -14.91 -15.84 -23.30
C ILE A 292 -13.68 -15.63 -22.43
N GLN A 293 -13.43 -16.51 -21.47
CA GLN A 293 -12.20 -16.50 -20.67
C GLN A 293 -11.59 -17.90 -20.72
N LEU A 294 -10.60 -18.11 -21.58
CA LEU A 294 -10.07 -19.44 -21.91
C LEU A 294 -8.60 -19.40 -22.34
N LEU A 295 -7.98 -20.58 -22.29
CA LEU A 295 -6.74 -20.94 -22.98
C LEU A 295 -6.94 -22.28 -23.71
N GLU A 296 -6.25 -22.43 -24.85
CA GLU A 296 -6.03 -23.66 -25.64
C GLU A 296 -7.20 -24.59 -26.03
N SER A 297 -7.87 -24.30 -27.17
CA SER A 297 -8.14 -25.36 -28.20
C SER A 297 -8.25 -24.79 -29.63
N LEU A 298 -7.85 -23.54 -29.89
CA LEU A 298 -7.97 -22.91 -31.22
C LEU A 298 -6.97 -23.41 -32.28
N ARG A 299 -6.20 -24.47 -31.98
CA ARG A 299 -5.17 -25.06 -32.86
C ARG A 299 -5.72 -26.14 -33.82
N SER A 300 -6.87 -26.75 -33.54
CA SER A 300 -7.38 -27.92 -34.31
C SER A 300 -8.27 -27.56 -35.51
N ASP A 301 -8.43 -26.28 -35.82
CA ASP A 301 -9.52 -25.81 -36.67
C ASP A 301 -9.02 -24.63 -37.54
N THR A 302 -8.94 -24.81 -38.86
CA THR A 302 -8.26 -23.89 -39.79
C THR A 302 -9.08 -22.63 -40.13
N TRP A 303 -9.77 -22.06 -39.14
CA TRP A 303 -10.65 -20.92 -39.32
C TRP A 303 -9.89 -19.59 -39.21
N THR A 304 -10.10 -18.73 -40.20
CA THR A 304 -9.52 -17.39 -40.27
C THR A 304 -10.63 -16.33 -40.31
N TYR A 305 -10.50 -15.28 -39.51
CA TYR A 305 -11.40 -14.13 -39.54
C TYR A 305 -11.05 -13.23 -40.74
N PRO A 306 -11.99 -12.93 -41.67
CA PRO A 306 -11.65 -12.23 -42.90
C PRO A 306 -11.12 -10.79 -42.66
N ALA A 307 -10.04 -10.44 -43.36
CA ALA A 307 -9.32 -9.17 -43.19
C ALA A 307 -10.00 -7.95 -43.84
N ASP A 308 -11.02 -8.20 -44.66
CA ASP A 308 -11.81 -7.30 -45.49
C ASP A 308 -13.19 -6.96 -44.87
N THR A 309 -13.46 -7.42 -43.64
CA THR A 309 -14.71 -7.11 -42.94
C THR A 309 -14.87 -5.61 -42.68
N LYS A 310 -16.13 -5.14 -42.69
CA LYS A 310 -16.51 -3.77 -42.29
C LYS A 310 -15.96 -3.41 -40.89
N TRP A 311 -15.82 -4.39 -40.00
CA TRP A 311 -15.19 -4.23 -38.68
C TRP A 311 -13.73 -3.80 -38.80
N TRP A 312 -12.94 -4.54 -39.57
CA TRP A 312 -11.54 -4.22 -39.82
C TRP A 312 -11.37 -2.85 -40.49
N THR A 313 -12.22 -2.49 -41.44
CA THR A 313 -12.20 -1.17 -42.09
C THR A 313 -12.40 -0.04 -41.07
N THR A 314 -13.47 -0.09 -40.27
CA THR A 314 -13.75 0.94 -39.24
C THR A 314 -12.65 1.03 -38.17
N LEU A 315 -12.04 -0.10 -37.78
CA LEU A 315 -10.90 -0.11 -36.86
C LEU A 315 -9.67 0.55 -37.48
N LYS A 316 -9.27 0.14 -38.69
CA LYS A 316 -8.09 0.67 -39.42
C LYS A 316 -8.22 2.17 -39.67
N GLU A 317 -9.39 2.65 -40.08
CA GLU A 317 -9.71 4.09 -40.21
C GLU A 317 -9.51 4.85 -38.89
N LYS A 318 -10.02 4.32 -37.77
CA LYS A 318 -9.89 4.99 -36.48
C LYS A 318 -8.45 4.95 -35.94
N MET A 319 -7.72 3.86 -36.19
CA MET A 319 -6.29 3.75 -35.88
C MET A 319 -5.49 4.81 -36.66
N ALA A 320 -5.71 4.93 -37.97
CA ALA A 320 -5.04 5.91 -38.83
C ALA A 320 -5.34 7.36 -38.39
N SER A 321 -6.61 7.70 -38.14
CA SER A 321 -7.03 9.00 -37.61
C SER A 321 -6.36 9.32 -36.26
N ASN A 322 -6.34 8.36 -35.34
CA ASN A 322 -5.73 8.56 -34.01
C ASN A 322 -4.20 8.68 -34.09
N ALA A 323 -3.55 7.97 -35.02
CA ALA A 323 -2.12 8.07 -35.29
C ALA A 323 -1.76 9.43 -35.92
N GLN A 324 -2.55 9.92 -36.89
CA GLN A 324 -2.37 11.24 -37.48
C GLN A 324 -2.47 12.36 -36.43
N MET A 325 -3.45 12.29 -35.53
CA MET A 325 -3.59 13.26 -34.43
C MET A 325 -2.40 13.22 -33.45
N SER A 326 -1.95 12.02 -33.06
CA SER A 326 -0.76 11.89 -32.20
C SER A 326 0.52 12.34 -32.91
N LYS A 327 0.65 12.11 -34.22
CA LYS A 327 1.77 12.60 -35.04
C LYS A 327 1.76 14.12 -35.17
N ALA A 328 0.59 14.74 -35.30
CA ALA A 328 0.47 16.20 -35.35
C ALA A 328 0.95 16.86 -34.04
N LEU A 329 0.59 16.29 -32.88
CA LEU A 329 1.06 16.76 -31.57
C LEU A 329 2.57 16.49 -31.37
N ALA A 330 3.07 15.33 -31.81
CA ALA A 330 4.46 14.93 -31.73
C ALA A 330 5.43 15.78 -32.57
N LEU A 331 4.93 16.41 -33.63
CA LEU A 331 5.73 17.27 -34.53
C LEU A 331 5.56 18.77 -34.21
N GLN A 332 4.94 19.12 -33.08
CA GLN A 332 4.92 20.50 -32.60
C GLN A 332 6.30 20.89 -32.08
N ASN A 333 6.83 21.98 -32.62
CA ASN A 333 8.14 22.54 -32.27
C ASN A 333 8.01 23.75 -31.33
N THR A 334 7.09 23.66 -30.36
CA THR A 334 6.84 24.69 -29.35
C THR A 334 7.78 24.49 -28.15
N LEU A 335 8.17 25.60 -27.51
CA LEU A 335 8.87 25.58 -26.22
C LEU A 335 7.99 26.28 -25.16
N PRO A 336 7.80 25.68 -23.97
CA PRO A 336 8.24 24.34 -23.58
C PRO A 336 7.63 23.20 -24.43
N MET A 337 8.29 22.04 -24.46
CA MET A 337 7.82 20.88 -25.22
C MET A 337 6.51 20.34 -24.64
N ASN A 338 5.68 19.69 -25.47
CA ASN A 338 4.53 18.92 -24.99
C ASN A 338 4.90 17.43 -24.76
N TYR A 339 4.05 16.67 -24.05
CA TYR A 339 4.25 15.23 -23.79
C TYR A 339 4.49 14.39 -25.07
N TYR A 340 3.77 14.67 -26.16
CA TYR A 340 3.88 13.91 -27.41
C TYR A 340 5.20 14.17 -28.14
N THR A 341 5.68 15.41 -28.18
CA THR A 341 7.00 15.76 -28.75
C THR A 341 8.11 15.09 -27.96
N ALA A 342 8.07 15.14 -26.63
CA ALA A 342 9.05 14.47 -25.78
C ALA A 342 9.04 12.94 -25.98
N PHE A 343 7.87 12.29 -25.89
CA PHE A 343 7.78 10.83 -26.06
C PHE A 343 8.07 10.36 -27.49
N HIS A 344 7.82 11.16 -28.52
CA HIS A 344 8.19 10.83 -29.89
C HIS A 344 9.71 10.66 -30.03
N HIS A 345 10.50 11.63 -29.59
CA HIS A 345 11.95 11.56 -29.72
C HIS A 345 12.61 10.59 -28.71
N ILE A 346 11.96 10.32 -27.57
CA ILE A 346 12.33 9.18 -26.72
C ILE A 346 12.12 7.87 -27.50
N ALA A 347 10.91 7.62 -28.02
CA ALA A 347 10.55 6.39 -28.71
C ALA A 347 11.43 6.09 -29.94
N GLU A 348 11.84 7.12 -30.70
CA GLU A 348 12.77 6.98 -31.83
C GLU A 348 14.16 6.45 -31.44
N LEU A 349 14.59 6.69 -30.20
CA LEU A 349 15.94 6.37 -29.71
C LEU A 349 15.98 5.11 -28.84
N LEU A 350 14.84 4.62 -28.34
CA LEU A 350 14.80 3.44 -27.46
C LEU A 350 15.14 2.14 -28.23
N PRO A 351 16.05 1.29 -27.71
CA PRO A 351 16.25 -0.06 -28.22
C PRO A 351 14.95 -0.89 -28.12
N LYS A 352 14.61 -1.66 -29.17
CA LYS A 352 13.36 -2.43 -29.20
C LYS A 352 13.22 -3.47 -28.08
N ASP A 353 14.34 -3.93 -27.52
CA ASP A 353 14.42 -4.95 -26.47
C ASP A 353 14.60 -4.38 -25.05
N CYS A 354 14.64 -3.05 -24.90
CA CYS A 354 14.79 -2.41 -23.59
C CYS A 354 13.61 -2.73 -22.65
N VAL A 355 13.87 -2.73 -21.35
CA VAL A 355 12.82 -2.78 -20.33
C VAL A 355 12.36 -1.35 -20.05
N ILE A 356 11.08 -1.08 -20.27
CA ILE A 356 10.44 0.21 -20.00
C ILE A 356 9.67 0.09 -18.68
N VAL A 357 10.12 0.81 -17.67
CA VAL A 357 9.36 1.08 -16.45
C VAL A 357 8.69 2.43 -16.61
N SER A 358 7.44 2.60 -16.18
CA SER A 358 6.76 3.91 -16.29
C SER A 358 5.57 4.07 -15.35
N GLU A 359 5.53 5.19 -14.64
CA GLU A 359 4.40 5.61 -13.78
C GLU A 359 4.15 7.13 -13.86
N GLY A 360 3.20 7.63 -13.06
CA GLY A 360 2.57 8.95 -13.20
C GLY A 360 1.17 8.87 -13.84
N ALA A 361 0.53 10.02 -14.02
CA ALA A 361 -0.76 10.12 -14.69
C ALA A 361 -0.60 10.28 -16.21
N ASN A 362 -0.40 11.53 -16.67
CA ASN A 362 -0.22 11.85 -18.09
C ASN A 362 1.03 11.19 -18.68
N THR A 363 2.13 11.15 -17.93
CA THR A 363 3.35 10.40 -18.28
C THR A 363 3.04 8.94 -18.61
N MET A 364 2.33 8.22 -17.74
CA MET A 364 2.03 6.80 -17.95
C MET A 364 1.03 6.60 -19.09
N ASP A 365 -0.06 7.37 -19.15
CA ASP A 365 -1.15 7.10 -20.09
C ASP A 365 -0.83 7.56 -21.53
N ILE A 366 -0.09 8.66 -21.69
CA ILE A 366 0.46 9.06 -22.98
C ILE A 366 1.66 8.16 -23.33
N GLY A 367 2.53 7.86 -22.38
CA GLY A 367 3.65 6.93 -22.54
C GLY A 367 3.21 5.54 -22.99
N ARG A 368 2.10 4.98 -22.49
CA ARG A 368 1.52 3.72 -22.96
C ARG A 368 1.11 3.74 -24.44
N THR A 369 0.79 4.92 -24.96
CA THR A 369 0.37 5.13 -26.36
C THR A 369 1.57 5.40 -27.27
N MET A 370 2.61 6.07 -26.77
CA MET A 370 3.76 6.52 -27.56
C MET A 370 4.99 5.59 -27.46
N LEU A 371 5.17 4.91 -26.33
CA LEU A 371 6.29 3.99 -26.08
C LEU A 371 5.81 2.56 -26.37
N PHE A 372 6.39 1.95 -27.41
CA PHE A 372 6.01 0.61 -27.88
C PHE A 372 6.88 -0.46 -27.21
N ASN A 373 6.28 -1.62 -26.93
CA ASN A 373 6.98 -2.81 -26.49
C ASN A 373 6.91 -3.88 -27.60
N TYR A 374 8.05 -4.46 -27.94
CA TYR A 374 8.17 -5.46 -29.00
C TYR A 374 8.33 -6.90 -28.46
N PHE A 375 8.56 -7.05 -27.16
CA PHE A 375 8.81 -8.34 -26.50
C PHE A 375 8.06 -8.45 -25.16
N PRO A 376 7.66 -9.66 -24.73
CA PRO A 376 6.88 -9.88 -23.53
C PRO A 376 7.65 -9.51 -22.26
N ARG A 377 6.92 -9.04 -21.25
CA ARG A 377 7.47 -8.65 -19.93
C ARG A 377 8.55 -7.56 -19.99
N ARG A 378 8.59 -6.76 -21.07
CA ARG A 378 9.44 -5.56 -21.22
C ARG A 378 8.77 -4.26 -20.77
N ARG A 379 7.56 -4.34 -20.22
CA ARG A 379 6.89 -3.20 -19.57
C ARG A 379 6.56 -3.52 -18.12
N LEU A 380 6.90 -2.59 -17.22
CA LEU A 380 6.45 -2.53 -15.83
C LEU A 380 5.79 -1.17 -15.59
N ASP A 381 4.65 -1.11 -14.91
CA ASP A 381 3.97 0.14 -14.55
C ASP A 381 3.16 0.02 -13.26
N ALA A 382 2.49 1.10 -12.87
CA ALA A 382 1.62 1.23 -11.70
C ALA A 382 0.54 0.12 -11.57
N GLY A 383 0.31 -0.65 -12.63
CA GLY A 383 -0.33 -1.95 -12.55
C GLY A 383 -1.80 -1.90 -12.17
N THR A 384 -2.24 -2.85 -11.36
CA THR A 384 -3.66 -3.02 -11.02
C THR A 384 -4.17 -2.03 -9.98
N PHE A 385 -3.29 -1.49 -9.15
CA PHE A 385 -3.66 -0.63 -8.03
C PHE A 385 -3.41 0.86 -8.32
N GLY A 386 -2.80 1.19 -9.47
CA GLY A 386 -2.47 2.58 -9.83
C GLY A 386 -1.41 3.18 -8.90
N THR A 387 -0.56 2.34 -8.31
CA THR A 387 0.43 2.74 -7.31
C THR A 387 1.50 3.62 -7.92
N MET A 388 1.68 4.82 -7.36
CA MET A 388 2.84 5.68 -7.61
C MET A 388 3.98 5.32 -6.63
N GLY A 389 5.23 5.44 -7.07
CA GLY A 389 6.41 5.06 -6.30
C GLY A 389 6.95 3.66 -6.61
N VAL A 390 6.40 2.95 -7.60
CA VAL A 390 6.93 1.64 -8.02
C VAL A 390 8.12 1.74 -8.98
N GLY A 391 8.29 2.86 -9.68
CA GLY A 391 9.17 3.02 -10.83
C GLY A 391 10.64 2.70 -10.53
N PRO A 392 11.35 3.53 -9.76
CA PRO A 392 12.72 3.27 -9.31
C PRO A 392 12.97 1.86 -8.75
N GLY A 393 12.06 1.31 -7.92
CA GLY A 393 12.18 -0.04 -7.38
C GLY A 393 12.08 -1.14 -8.45
N PHE A 394 11.12 -1.03 -9.36
CA PHE A 394 10.96 -1.91 -10.52
C PHE A 394 12.15 -1.81 -11.49
N ALA A 395 12.70 -0.62 -11.70
CA ALA A 395 13.87 -0.41 -12.54
C ALA A 395 15.15 -1.02 -11.95
N ILE A 396 15.35 -0.92 -10.63
CA ILE A 396 16.43 -1.60 -9.91
C ILE A 396 16.31 -3.13 -10.07
N ALA A 397 15.12 -3.69 -9.87
CA ALA A 397 14.87 -5.12 -10.05
C ALA A 397 15.18 -5.60 -11.48
N ALA A 398 14.72 -4.87 -12.50
CA ALA A 398 15.03 -5.16 -13.89
C ALA A 398 16.53 -5.06 -14.18
N ALA A 399 17.22 -4.02 -13.71
CA ALA A 399 18.65 -3.83 -13.95
C ALA A 399 19.50 -4.92 -13.28
N VAL A 400 19.17 -5.32 -12.06
CA VAL A 400 19.83 -6.43 -11.34
C VAL A 400 19.66 -7.75 -12.10
N LEU A 401 18.48 -8.00 -12.68
CA LEU A 401 18.23 -9.18 -13.51
C LEU A 401 19.04 -9.17 -14.81
N GLU A 402 18.95 -8.10 -15.59
CA GLU A 402 19.65 -8.00 -16.89
C GLU A 402 21.18 -8.01 -16.72
N GLN A 403 21.71 -7.39 -15.66
CA GLN A 403 23.13 -7.47 -15.28
C GLN A 403 23.53 -8.90 -14.88
N THR A 404 22.67 -9.64 -14.16
CA THR A 404 22.94 -11.03 -13.78
C THR A 404 22.84 -12.01 -14.95
N GLN A 405 22.02 -11.69 -15.96
CA GLN A 405 21.89 -12.45 -17.20
C GLN A 405 22.95 -12.08 -18.26
N HIS A 406 23.79 -11.06 -17.99
CA HIS A 406 24.75 -10.49 -18.95
C HIS A 406 24.13 -10.15 -20.31
N SER A 407 22.87 -9.71 -20.32
CA SER A 407 22.06 -9.59 -21.54
C SER A 407 22.35 -8.34 -22.38
N GLY A 408 23.03 -7.34 -21.80
CA GLY A 408 23.27 -6.03 -22.41
C GLY A 408 22.05 -5.12 -22.52
N ARG A 409 20.84 -5.58 -22.15
CA ARG A 409 19.59 -4.82 -22.33
C ARG A 409 19.56 -3.58 -21.46
N ARG A 410 19.10 -2.46 -22.05
CA ARG A 410 18.92 -1.19 -21.33
C ARG A 410 17.63 -1.22 -20.51
N VAL A 411 17.65 -0.59 -19.34
CA VAL A 411 16.46 -0.34 -18.51
C VAL A 411 16.20 1.15 -18.51
N VAL A 412 15.00 1.54 -18.94
CA VAL A 412 14.57 2.94 -19.05
C VAL A 412 13.35 3.14 -18.16
N CYS A 413 13.41 4.11 -17.26
CA CYS A 413 12.41 4.36 -16.22
C CYS A 413 11.80 5.74 -16.48
N VAL A 414 10.54 5.80 -16.90
CA VAL A 414 9.90 7.00 -17.46
C VAL A 414 8.80 7.48 -16.51
N GLU A 415 9.15 8.50 -15.74
CA GLU A 415 8.48 8.93 -14.52
C GLU A 415 7.80 10.29 -14.71
N GLY A 416 6.61 10.49 -14.14
CA GLY A 416 6.14 11.85 -13.84
C GLY A 416 6.90 12.42 -12.64
N ASP A 417 7.15 13.71 -12.61
CA ASP A 417 7.79 14.43 -11.49
C ASP A 417 7.22 14.07 -10.10
N SER A 418 5.89 14.05 -9.98
CA SER A 418 5.19 13.63 -8.76
C SER A 418 5.43 12.17 -8.41
N ALA A 419 5.37 11.27 -9.40
CA ALA A 419 5.55 9.83 -9.19
C ALA A 419 6.99 9.49 -8.76
N PHE A 420 7.97 10.13 -9.41
CA PHE A 420 9.37 10.08 -9.00
C PHE A 420 9.56 10.49 -7.54
N GLY A 421 8.80 11.47 -7.05
CA GLY A 421 8.85 11.92 -5.65
C GLY A 421 8.58 10.83 -4.60
N PHE A 422 7.83 9.77 -4.93
CA PHE A 422 7.49 8.69 -3.98
C PHE A 422 8.67 7.73 -3.69
N SER A 423 9.63 7.57 -4.61
CA SER A 423 10.75 6.63 -4.43
C SER A 423 12.09 7.11 -5.03
N GLY A 424 12.21 8.38 -5.41
CA GLY A 424 13.40 8.95 -6.04
C GLY A 424 14.69 8.89 -5.23
N MET A 425 14.62 8.63 -3.91
CA MET A 425 15.80 8.36 -3.09
C MET A 425 16.50 7.04 -3.46
N GLU A 426 15.83 6.12 -4.15
CA GLU A 426 16.44 4.89 -4.68
C GLU A 426 17.41 5.15 -5.85
N VAL A 427 17.51 6.40 -6.32
CA VAL A 427 18.61 6.82 -7.21
C VAL A 427 19.98 6.58 -6.54
N GLU A 428 20.08 6.70 -5.21
CA GLU A 428 21.29 6.29 -4.48
C GLU A 428 21.56 4.78 -4.64
N THR A 429 20.53 3.95 -4.54
CA THR A 429 20.64 2.49 -4.71
C THR A 429 21.11 2.12 -6.13
N MET A 430 20.61 2.83 -7.16
CA MET A 430 21.09 2.67 -8.54
C MET A 430 22.59 2.99 -8.65
N CYS A 431 23.04 4.09 -8.04
CA CYS A 431 24.45 4.51 -8.07
C CYS A 431 25.36 3.56 -7.30
N ARG A 432 24.98 3.20 -6.07
CA ARG A 432 25.74 2.30 -5.18
C ARG A 432 26.00 0.92 -5.79
N TYR A 433 25.03 0.38 -6.54
CA TYR A 433 25.19 -0.90 -7.24
C TYR A 433 25.62 -0.77 -8.71
N LYS A 434 25.89 0.45 -9.19
CA LYS A 434 26.27 0.74 -10.59
C LYS A 434 25.30 0.14 -11.60
N LEU A 435 24.00 0.23 -11.30
CA LEU A 435 22.94 -0.25 -12.17
C LEU A 435 22.71 0.79 -13.27
N PRO A 436 22.97 0.49 -14.56
CA PRO A 436 22.98 1.50 -15.61
C PRO A 436 21.55 1.78 -16.12
N VAL A 437 20.68 2.20 -15.21
CA VAL A 437 19.30 2.63 -15.45
C VAL A 437 19.30 4.04 -16.04
N ILE A 438 18.50 4.25 -17.09
CA ILE A 438 18.21 5.57 -17.64
C ILE A 438 16.87 6.04 -17.06
N LEU A 439 16.92 6.89 -16.05
CA LEU A 439 15.72 7.52 -15.50
C LEU A 439 15.39 8.78 -16.32
N ILE A 440 14.14 8.93 -16.73
CA ILE A 440 13.63 10.09 -17.47
C ILE A 440 12.47 10.65 -16.67
N VAL A 441 12.67 11.81 -16.04
CA VAL A 441 11.59 12.52 -15.33
C VAL A 441 10.95 13.49 -16.31
N ILE A 442 9.68 13.28 -16.61
CA ILE A 442 8.84 14.22 -17.35
C ILE A 442 8.28 15.22 -16.33
N ASN A 443 8.73 16.46 -16.43
CA ASN A 443 8.56 17.49 -15.41
C ASN A 443 7.69 18.62 -15.96
N ASN A 444 6.41 18.57 -15.56
CA ASN A 444 5.38 19.56 -15.84
C ASN A 444 5.07 20.43 -14.61
N ASN A 445 5.94 20.42 -13.59
CA ASN A 445 5.79 21.12 -12.32
C ASN A 445 4.52 20.73 -11.53
N GLY A 446 4.00 19.50 -11.63
CA GLY A 446 2.77 19.16 -10.91
C GLY A 446 2.04 17.85 -11.22
N ILE A 447 1.10 17.52 -10.34
CA ILE A 447 0.21 16.37 -10.45
C ILE A 447 -0.84 16.65 -11.54
N TYR A 448 -0.79 15.92 -12.66
CA TYR A 448 -1.53 16.15 -13.91
C TYR A 448 -1.10 17.40 -14.68
N SER A 449 -1.13 18.55 -14.02
CA SER A 449 -0.68 19.86 -14.51
C SER A 449 0.03 20.62 -13.40
N GLY A 450 0.85 21.60 -13.79
CA GLY A 450 1.57 22.47 -12.85
C GLY A 450 1.37 23.94 -13.16
N VAL A 451 2.22 24.79 -12.60
CA VAL A 451 2.30 26.21 -12.95
C VAL A 451 3.67 26.53 -13.54
N ASP A 452 3.74 27.57 -14.35
CA ASP A 452 5.00 28.16 -14.79
C ASP A 452 5.68 28.97 -13.67
N LYS A 453 6.92 29.39 -13.95
CA LYS A 453 7.80 30.06 -12.99
C LYS A 453 7.36 31.48 -12.66
N GLU A 454 6.72 32.15 -13.59
CA GLU A 454 6.23 33.53 -13.46
C GLU A 454 4.97 33.52 -12.59
N THR A 455 4.01 32.62 -12.88
CA THR A 455 2.81 32.38 -12.06
C THR A 455 3.19 32.02 -10.62
N TRP A 456 4.16 31.15 -10.40
CA TRP A 456 4.64 30.81 -9.05
C TRP A 456 5.22 32.02 -8.30
N ARG A 457 6.00 32.88 -8.98
CA ARG A 457 6.53 34.11 -8.38
C ARG A 457 5.44 35.13 -8.03
N GLU A 458 4.35 35.18 -8.77
CA GLU A 458 3.20 36.01 -8.38
C GLU A 458 2.47 35.41 -7.17
N MET A 459 2.32 34.08 -7.09
CA MET A 459 1.81 33.40 -5.88
C MET A 459 2.68 33.68 -4.65
N GLU A 460 4.01 33.63 -4.76
CA GLU A 460 4.95 33.96 -3.67
C GLU A 460 4.80 35.40 -3.15
N LYS A 461 4.37 36.35 -4.00
CA LYS A 461 4.09 37.73 -3.58
C LYS A 461 2.73 37.88 -2.89
N MET A 462 1.78 36.98 -3.17
CA MET A 462 0.43 37.05 -2.61
C MET A 462 0.38 36.62 -1.13
N GLY A 463 1.39 35.90 -0.62
CA GLY A 463 1.49 35.53 0.79
C GLY A 463 2.09 34.14 1.04
N ASP A 464 1.52 33.41 2.00
CA ASP A 464 2.00 32.07 2.39
C ASP A 464 1.61 31.02 1.34
N MET A 465 2.63 30.40 0.72
CA MET A 465 2.46 29.38 -0.31
C MET A 465 1.67 28.15 0.17
N THR A 466 1.66 27.83 1.47
CA THR A 466 0.81 26.76 2.02
C THR A 466 -0.68 27.06 1.92
N THR A 467 -1.06 28.32 1.67
CA THR A 467 -2.46 28.77 1.49
C THR A 467 -2.80 29.17 0.05
N ILE A 468 -1.79 29.41 -0.80
CA ILE A 468 -1.97 30.01 -2.13
C ILE A 468 -1.64 29.02 -3.25
N ALA A 469 -0.62 28.19 -3.08
CA ALA A 469 -0.25 27.21 -4.10
C ALA A 469 -1.37 26.16 -4.24
N PRO A 470 -1.85 25.88 -5.46
CA PRO A 470 -2.77 24.77 -5.69
C PRO A 470 -2.15 23.45 -5.19
N PRO A 471 -2.89 22.57 -4.48
CA PRO A 471 -2.33 21.33 -3.92
C PRO A 471 -1.76 20.33 -4.95
N VAL A 472 -2.00 20.55 -6.24
CA VAL A 472 -1.42 19.77 -7.35
C VAL A 472 -0.06 20.28 -7.81
N THR A 473 0.32 21.51 -7.45
CA THR A 473 1.53 22.17 -7.95
C THR A 473 2.78 21.70 -7.20
N LEU A 474 3.82 21.37 -7.96
CA LEU A 474 5.18 21.12 -7.45
C LEU A 474 6.08 22.33 -7.77
N LEU A 475 7.26 22.37 -7.14
CA LEU A 475 8.23 23.46 -7.33
C LEU A 475 8.63 23.60 -8.81
N PRO A 476 8.39 24.76 -9.47
CA PRO A 476 8.70 24.91 -10.88
C PRO A 476 10.18 24.77 -11.21
N GLU A 477 10.47 24.07 -12.30
CA GLU A 477 11.84 23.75 -12.76
C GLU A 477 12.68 23.00 -11.72
N ALA A 478 12.04 22.18 -10.86
CA ALA A 478 12.73 21.34 -9.89
C ALA A 478 13.88 20.53 -10.53
N ARG A 479 15.06 20.58 -9.90
CA ARG A 479 16.34 20.11 -10.46
C ARG A 479 16.61 18.63 -10.14
N TYR A 480 15.67 17.76 -10.52
CA TYR A 480 15.72 16.33 -10.19
C TYR A 480 17.02 15.63 -10.64
N GLU A 481 17.63 16.07 -11.73
CA GLU A 481 18.88 15.50 -12.23
C GLU A 481 20.08 15.71 -11.28
N GLN A 482 20.02 16.72 -10.41
CA GLN A 482 21.05 16.95 -9.40
C GLN A 482 21.05 15.86 -8.32
N VAL A 483 19.92 15.18 -8.08
CA VAL A 483 19.85 14.02 -7.17
C VAL A 483 20.73 12.89 -7.68
N MET A 484 20.73 12.64 -8.99
CA MET A 484 21.60 11.64 -9.62
C MET A 484 23.08 12.05 -9.53
N CYS A 485 23.40 13.31 -9.81
CA CYS A 485 24.76 13.83 -9.65
C CYS A 485 25.28 13.73 -8.20
N ALA A 486 24.43 13.97 -7.21
CA ALA A 486 24.81 13.93 -5.79
C ALA A 486 25.29 12.54 -5.32
N PHE A 487 24.84 11.46 -5.98
CA PHE A 487 25.27 10.09 -5.69
C PHE A 487 26.31 9.55 -6.68
N GLY A 488 26.84 10.39 -7.58
CA GLY A 488 27.88 10.03 -8.55
C GLY A 488 27.38 9.45 -9.88
N GLY A 489 26.07 9.51 -10.15
CA GLY A 489 25.51 9.24 -11.47
C GLY A 489 25.56 10.47 -12.40
N ARG A 490 25.02 10.35 -13.61
CA ARG A 490 25.01 11.45 -14.60
C ARG A 490 23.65 12.13 -14.71
N GLY A 491 23.59 13.43 -14.41
CA GLY A 491 22.36 14.24 -14.52
C GLY A 491 22.33 15.14 -15.75
N TYR A 492 21.18 15.20 -16.41
CA TYR A 492 20.90 16.03 -17.58
C TYR A 492 19.63 16.86 -17.33
N LEU A 493 19.71 18.19 -17.46
CA LEU A 493 18.53 19.05 -17.56
C LEU A 493 18.24 19.28 -19.05
N VAL A 494 16.99 19.13 -19.45
CA VAL A 494 16.55 19.17 -20.85
C VAL A 494 15.36 20.12 -20.99
N ARG A 495 15.45 21.01 -21.97
CA ARG A 495 14.44 22.00 -22.36
C ARG A 495 14.06 21.91 -23.84
N THR A 496 14.98 21.45 -24.71
CA THR A 496 14.73 21.31 -26.15
C THR A 496 14.82 19.84 -26.63
N VAL A 497 14.38 19.62 -27.87
CA VAL A 497 14.46 18.32 -28.56
C VAL A 497 15.93 17.89 -28.76
N GLU A 498 16.81 18.82 -29.12
CA GLU A 498 18.23 18.57 -29.36
C GLU A 498 18.93 18.12 -28.07
N GLU A 499 18.63 18.79 -26.96
CA GLU A 499 19.11 18.41 -25.63
C GLU A 499 18.58 17.03 -25.22
N LEU A 500 17.29 16.76 -25.42
CA LEU A 500 16.66 15.46 -25.13
C LEU A 500 17.35 14.31 -25.87
N ARG A 501 17.51 14.46 -27.19
CA ARG A 501 18.14 13.46 -28.05
C ARG A 501 19.59 13.21 -27.65
N THR A 502 20.34 14.29 -27.41
CA THR A 502 21.75 14.23 -27.02
C THR A 502 21.93 13.53 -25.66
N ALA A 503 21.15 13.94 -24.65
CA ALA A 503 21.17 13.34 -23.31
C ALA A 503 20.81 11.85 -23.35
N LEU A 504 19.76 11.48 -24.08
CA LEU A 504 19.32 10.08 -24.21
C LEU A 504 20.34 9.22 -24.96
N GLN A 505 20.93 9.72 -26.06
CA GLN A 505 21.99 9.01 -26.77
C GLN A 505 23.22 8.76 -25.90
N GLN A 506 23.69 9.78 -25.16
CA GLN A 506 24.81 9.63 -24.21
C GLN A 506 24.50 8.69 -23.04
N SER A 507 23.24 8.62 -22.63
CA SER A 507 22.75 7.72 -21.57
C SER A 507 22.60 6.28 -22.07
N LEU A 508 22.23 6.09 -23.34
CA LEU A 508 22.17 4.78 -24.00
C LEU A 508 23.56 4.20 -24.25
N SER A 509 24.54 5.01 -24.64
CA SER A 509 25.91 4.58 -24.93
C SER A 509 26.72 4.17 -23.70
N ASP A 510 26.36 4.65 -22.50
CA ASP A 510 27.04 4.32 -21.25
C ASP A 510 26.31 3.19 -20.52
N THR A 511 26.94 2.01 -20.49
CA THR A 511 26.43 0.82 -19.82
C THR A 511 27.01 0.64 -18.41
N ALA A 512 27.76 1.61 -17.88
CA ALA A 512 28.44 1.52 -16.59
C ALA A 512 27.80 2.41 -15.49
N THR A 513 27.27 3.58 -15.85
CA THR A 513 26.78 4.57 -14.87
C THR A 513 25.28 4.86 -15.06
N PRO A 514 24.46 4.91 -13.98
CA PRO A 514 23.09 5.39 -14.08
C PRO A 514 23.02 6.86 -14.50
N SER A 515 21.91 7.23 -15.15
CA SER A 515 21.67 8.56 -15.66
C SER A 515 20.25 9.04 -15.38
N LEU A 516 20.06 10.34 -15.10
CA LEU A 516 18.76 10.97 -14.93
C LEU A 516 18.61 12.12 -15.91
N ILE A 517 17.58 12.06 -16.74
CA ILE A 517 17.21 13.10 -17.71
C ILE A 517 15.94 13.79 -17.22
N ASN A 518 16.06 15.03 -16.76
CA ASN A 518 14.97 15.87 -16.28
C ASN A 518 14.45 16.72 -17.45
N VAL A 519 13.33 16.30 -18.03
CA VAL A 519 12.73 16.86 -19.24
C VAL A 519 11.64 17.85 -18.85
N LEU A 520 11.96 19.14 -18.94
CA LEU A 520 10.99 20.21 -18.71
C LEU A 520 10.01 20.29 -19.87
N ILE A 521 8.73 20.14 -19.57
CA ILE A 521 7.61 20.25 -20.52
C ILE A 521 6.65 21.35 -20.08
N ASP A 522 5.71 21.70 -20.96
CA ASP A 522 4.68 22.71 -20.69
C ASP A 522 3.79 22.25 -19.50
N PRO A 523 3.69 23.03 -18.41
CA PRO A 523 2.86 22.70 -17.26
C PRO A 523 1.38 22.54 -17.57
N ALA A 524 0.89 23.13 -18.67
CA ALA A 524 -0.47 22.99 -19.18
C ALA A 524 -0.62 21.86 -20.22
N SER A 525 0.44 21.10 -20.51
CA SER A 525 0.39 19.98 -21.45
C SER A 525 -0.50 18.86 -20.91
N ASP A 526 -1.40 18.35 -21.73
CA ASP A 526 -2.33 17.28 -21.35
C ASP A 526 -2.60 16.31 -22.50
N ARG A 527 -3.40 15.28 -22.24
CA ARG A 527 -3.82 14.27 -23.21
C ARG A 527 -4.65 14.90 -24.33
N LYS A 528 -4.52 14.34 -25.54
CA LYS A 528 -5.39 14.69 -26.67
C LYS A 528 -6.87 14.52 -26.30
N GLN A 529 -7.67 15.55 -26.60
CA GLN A 529 -9.11 15.54 -26.32
C GLN A 529 -9.78 14.31 -26.93
N GLN A 530 -10.58 13.61 -26.13
CA GLN A 530 -11.35 12.46 -26.57
C GLN A 530 -12.76 12.93 -26.94
N HIS A 531 -13.15 12.79 -28.21
CA HIS A 531 -14.56 12.92 -28.60
C HIS A 531 -15.37 11.75 -28.04
N ASP A 532 -15.78 11.88 -26.78
CA ASP A 532 -16.75 10.99 -26.16
C ASP A 532 -18.14 11.32 -26.71
N GLN A 533 -18.53 10.58 -27.76
CA GLN A 533 -19.92 10.50 -28.20
C GLN A 533 -20.74 9.76 -27.12
N GLY A 534 -21.22 10.50 -26.13
CA GLY A 534 -22.12 10.01 -25.09
C GLY A 534 -21.48 9.79 -23.72
N ASN A 535 -21.02 10.87 -23.06
CA ASN A 535 -21.54 11.26 -21.74
C ASN A 535 -20.87 12.54 -21.24
N VAL A 536 -21.69 13.57 -20.98
CA VAL A 536 -21.28 14.76 -20.24
C VAL A 536 -21.16 14.39 -18.77
N TRP A 537 -19.95 14.45 -18.21
CA TRP A 537 -19.82 14.71 -16.78
C TRP A 537 -20.28 16.14 -16.54
N ARG A 538 -21.32 16.32 -15.70
CA ARG A 538 -21.72 17.65 -15.25
C ARG A 538 -20.70 18.15 -14.23
N ASP A 539 -19.60 18.68 -14.73
CA ASP A 539 -18.83 19.66 -13.95
C ASP A 539 -19.64 20.97 -13.93
N GLY A 540 -19.84 21.51 -12.74
CA GLY A 540 -20.51 22.79 -12.55
C GLY A 540 -19.63 23.95 -13.02
N ASN A 541 -20.27 25.05 -13.42
CA ASN A 541 -19.68 26.30 -13.88
C ASN A 541 -19.03 26.28 -15.28
N THR A 542 -19.82 26.63 -16.29
CA THR A 542 -19.57 27.86 -17.06
C THR A 542 -20.79 28.23 -17.89
N GLU A 543 -21.53 29.25 -17.47
CA GLU A 543 -22.50 29.93 -18.33
C GLU A 543 -21.77 30.96 -19.19
N LYS A 544 -21.85 30.82 -20.51
CA LYS A 544 -21.86 31.97 -21.43
C LYS A 544 -22.84 31.67 -22.57
N GLU A 545 -23.75 32.62 -22.76
CA GLU A 545 -24.74 32.64 -23.82
C GLU A 545 -24.06 32.87 -25.17
N ASP A 546 -24.58 32.25 -26.24
CA ASP A 546 -25.00 33.05 -27.38
C ASP A 546 -26.09 32.34 -28.21
N ASN A 547 -26.86 33.12 -28.96
CA ASN A 547 -28.22 32.79 -29.35
C ASN A 547 -28.38 32.69 -30.88
N GLN A 548 -28.98 31.61 -31.43
CA GLN A 548 -29.98 31.66 -32.52
C GLN A 548 -30.47 30.28 -33.05
N THR A 549 -31.78 30.24 -33.32
CA THR A 549 -32.65 29.15 -33.83
C THR A 549 -33.00 29.43 -35.33
N PRO A 550 -33.83 28.66 -36.12
CA PRO A 550 -34.99 27.84 -35.70
C PRO A 550 -35.46 26.60 -36.53
N GLY A 551 -36.42 25.87 -35.93
CA GLY A 551 -37.44 25.02 -36.64
C GLY A 551 -37.18 23.51 -36.62
N SER A 552 -38.16 22.62 -36.36
CA SER A 552 -39.58 22.78 -35.94
C SER A 552 -40.08 21.51 -35.21
N VAL A 553 -41.18 21.61 -34.45
CA VAL A 553 -41.57 20.67 -33.37
C VAL A 553 -42.86 19.90 -33.66
N CYS A 554 -42.99 18.67 -33.14
CA CYS A 554 -44.28 18.05 -32.81
C CYS A 554 -44.41 17.83 -31.29
N GLN A 555 -45.62 18.01 -30.76
CA GLN A 555 -45.87 18.37 -29.34
C GLN A 555 -46.01 17.18 -28.37
N VAL A 556 -45.69 17.45 -27.10
CA VAL A 556 -46.23 16.76 -25.92
C VAL A 556 -47.03 17.79 -25.10
N GLY A 557 -48.11 17.36 -24.44
CA GLY A 557 -49.10 18.24 -23.81
C GLY A 557 -48.58 19.12 -22.68
N ALA A 558 -49.30 20.21 -22.40
CA ALA A 558 -48.94 21.20 -21.39
C ALA A 558 -48.92 20.62 -19.96
N PRO A 559 -47.89 20.91 -19.14
CA PRO A 559 -47.93 20.65 -17.70
C PRO A 559 -49.07 21.41 -17.01
N GLY A 560 -49.59 20.84 -15.92
CA GLY A 560 -50.61 21.51 -15.10
C GLY A 560 -50.11 22.82 -14.47
N PRO A 561 -51.02 23.74 -14.10
CA PRO A 561 -50.66 25.00 -13.48
C PRO A 561 -49.92 24.77 -12.15
N ALA A 562 -48.94 25.64 -11.87
CA ALA A 562 -48.19 25.60 -10.62
C ALA A 562 -49.11 25.79 -9.41
N GLY A 563 -48.84 25.05 -8.33
CA GLY A 563 -49.53 25.24 -7.05
C GLY A 563 -49.32 26.66 -6.51
N PRO A 564 -50.28 27.21 -5.75
CA PRO A 564 -50.14 28.54 -5.17
C PRO A 564 -48.91 28.63 -4.26
N PRO A 565 -48.22 29.78 -4.20
CA PRO A 565 -47.12 29.98 -3.27
C PRO A 565 -47.51 29.66 -1.83
N GLY A 566 -46.62 29.00 -1.09
CA GLY A 566 -46.82 28.73 0.33
C GLY A 566 -47.01 30.04 1.12
N PRO A 567 -47.80 30.04 2.20
CA PRO A 567 -48.06 31.24 2.99
C PRO A 567 -46.76 31.83 3.53
N GLN A 568 -46.66 33.16 3.48
CA GLN A 568 -45.52 33.90 4.00
C GLN A 568 -45.33 33.59 5.49
N GLY A 569 -44.10 33.20 5.87
CA GLY A 569 -43.77 32.93 7.27
C GLY A 569 -44.03 34.15 8.16
N PRO A 570 -44.41 33.94 9.45
CA PRO A 570 -44.75 35.04 10.34
C PRO A 570 -43.56 36.00 10.53
N PRO A 571 -43.80 37.32 10.68
CA PRO A 571 -42.74 38.29 10.94
C PRO A 571 -41.90 37.92 12.16
N GLY A 572 -40.57 38.05 12.04
CA GLY A 572 -39.65 37.81 13.15
C GLY A 572 -39.93 38.74 14.33
N LEU A 573 -39.81 38.21 15.55
CA LEU A 573 -40.02 38.98 16.77
C LEU A 573 -39.05 40.18 16.86
N PRO A 574 -39.49 41.34 17.38
CA PRO A 574 -38.62 42.50 17.57
C PRO A 574 -37.41 42.17 18.43
N GLY A 575 -36.21 42.52 17.95
CA GLY A 575 -34.98 42.36 18.71
C GLY A 575 -34.98 43.20 20.00
N PRO A 576 -34.32 42.75 21.09
CA PRO A 576 -34.27 43.48 22.33
C PRO A 576 -33.60 44.85 22.16
N LYS A 577 -34.17 45.85 22.84
CA LYS A 577 -33.75 47.26 22.77
C LYS A 577 -32.28 47.42 23.19
N GLY A 578 -31.45 47.92 22.28
CA GLY A 578 -30.01 48.08 22.51
C GLY A 578 -29.68 48.93 23.74
N SER A 579 -28.73 48.46 24.55
CA SER A 579 -28.18 49.21 25.67
C SER A 579 -27.32 50.37 25.20
N LYS A 580 -27.29 51.44 25.99
CA LYS A 580 -26.62 52.71 25.70
C LYS A 580 -25.10 52.50 25.73
N GLY A 581 -24.39 52.92 24.66
CA GLY A 581 -22.94 52.72 24.54
C GLY A 581 -22.14 53.40 25.66
N GLU A 582 -21.25 52.65 26.30
CA GLU A 582 -20.27 53.19 27.25
C GLU A 582 -19.06 53.83 26.51
N LYS A 583 -18.46 54.84 27.14
CA LYS A 583 -17.23 55.48 26.65
C LYS A 583 -16.07 54.49 26.66
N GLY A 584 -15.28 54.48 25.59
CA GLY A 584 -14.12 53.60 25.44
C GLY A 584 -13.10 53.76 26.58
N ARG A 585 -12.60 52.62 27.07
CA ARG A 585 -11.46 52.55 28.00
C ARG A 585 -10.14 52.55 27.23
N THR A 586 -9.13 53.23 27.77
CA THR A 586 -7.76 53.25 27.27
C THR A 586 -7.16 51.84 27.17
N GLY A 587 -6.38 51.58 26.13
CA GLY A 587 -5.75 50.26 25.89
C GLY A 587 -4.79 49.82 27.00
N SER A 588 -4.67 48.51 27.19
CA SER A 588 -3.75 47.89 28.14
C SER A 588 -2.28 48.02 27.72
N PRO A 589 -1.34 48.15 28.67
CA PRO A 589 0.10 48.06 28.38
C PRO A 589 0.49 46.72 27.75
N GLY A 590 1.52 46.74 26.91
CA GLY A 590 2.06 45.52 26.28
C GLY A 590 2.67 44.54 27.28
N LEU A 591 2.62 43.26 26.94
CA LEU A 591 3.23 42.18 27.73
C LEU A 591 4.74 42.38 27.87
N PRO A 592 5.33 42.23 29.07
CA PRO A 592 6.76 42.05 29.22
C PRO A 592 7.24 40.82 28.42
N GLY A 593 8.38 40.93 27.74
CA GLY A 593 8.94 39.82 26.98
C GLY A 593 9.19 38.59 27.87
N ARG A 594 8.84 37.40 27.38
CA ARG A 594 9.19 36.14 28.06
C ARG A 594 10.71 36.07 28.23
N GLN A 595 11.17 35.81 29.46
CA GLN A 595 12.54 35.38 29.70
C GLN A 595 12.76 34.07 28.94
N GLY A 596 13.89 33.96 28.23
CA GLY A 596 14.25 32.72 27.53
C GLY A 596 14.34 31.55 28.52
N PRO A 597 14.02 30.31 28.10
CA PRO A 597 14.16 29.16 28.97
C PRO A 597 15.61 29.03 29.44
N ASN A 598 15.81 28.74 30.73
CA ASN A 598 17.14 28.38 31.24
C ASN A 598 17.66 27.18 30.44
N GLY A 599 18.96 27.20 30.11
CA GLY A 599 19.63 26.06 29.49
C GLY A 599 19.48 24.81 30.36
N TRP A 600 19.22 23.68 29.72
CA TRP A 600 19.15 22.39 30.40
C TRP A 600 20.48 22.11 31.12
N PRO A 601 20.47 21.64 32.38
CA PRO A 601 21.67 21.12 33.02
C PRO A 601 22.27 20.02 32.14
N GLY A 602 23.59 20.06 31.95
CA GLY A 602 24.28 18.97 31.26
C GLY A 602 24.05 17.64 32.00
N PRO A 603 23.96 16.50 31.29
CA PRO A 603 23.69 15.22 31.93
C PRO A 603 24.77 14.91 32.98
N SER A 604 24.33 14.52 34.18
CA SER A 604 25.24 14.04 35.22
C SER A 604 26.05 12.86 34.70
N GLY A 605 27.38 12.95 34.78
CA GLY A 605 28.26 11.84 34.44
C GLY A 605 27.94 10.60 35.29
N PRO A 606 28.16 9.38 34.76
CA PRO A 606 27.90 8.16 35.51
C PRO A 606 28.69 8.14 36.83
N LYS A 607 28.02 7.69 37.90
CA LYS A 607 28.61 7.52 39.22
C LYS A 607 29.80 6.56 39.12
N GLY A 608 31.00 7.06 39.40
CA GLY A 608 32.22 6.26 39.34
C GLY A 608 32.15 5.05 40.26
N GLU A 609 32.55 3.89 39.74
CA GLU A 609 32.69 2.67 40.52
C GLU A 609 33.83 2.79 41.55
N LYS A 610 33.72 2.00 42.61
CA LYS A 610 34.69 1.99 43.71
C LYS A 610 35.99 1.39 43.20
N GLY A 611 37.06 2.18 43.14
CA GLY A 611 38.30 1.81 42.45
C GLY A 611 39.01 0.59 43.04
N ASP A 612 39.40 -0.32 42.15
CA ASP A 612 40.39 -1.35 42.43
C ASP A 612 41.82 -0.81 42.43
N SER A 613 42.74 -1.57 43.03
CA SER A 613 44.11 -1.12 43.33
C SER A 613 45.01 -1.12 42.10
N GLY A 614 45.75 -0.01 41.93
CA GLY A 614 46.32 0.39 40.65
C GLY A 614 47.46 -0.43 40.03
N LEU A 615 47.71 -0.12 38.76
CA LEU A 615 48.94 -0.36 38.00
C LEU A 615 49.25 0.90 37.16
N MET A 616 50.53 1.16 36.89
CA MET A 616 51.02 2.42 36.30
C MET A 616 51.50 2.25 34.84
N GLY A 617 51.14 3.21 33.97
CA GLY A 617 51.52 3.28 32.54
C GLY A 617 50.30 3.15 31.61
N LEU A 618 50.17 3.82 30.47
CA LEU A 618 51.10 4.61 29.64
C LEU A 618 50.41 5.93 29.14
N PRO A 619 51.14 6.91 28.57
CA PRO A 619 50.54 8.17 28.08
C PRO A 619 49.71 7.99 26.79
N GLY A 620 48.44 8.42 26.81
CA GLY A 620 47.54 8.45 25.65
C GLY A 620 47.54 9.79 24.90
N ALA A 621 47.27 9.76 23.58
CA ALA A 621 47.52 10.87 22.66
C ALA A 621 46.55 12.07 22.76
N ARG A 622 47.02 13.24 22.33
CA ARG A 622 46.25 14.49 22.21
C ARG A 622 45.21 14.39 21.09
N GLY A 623 43.94 14.58 21.42
CA GLY A 623 42.85 14.65 20.44
C GLY A 623 42.95 15.85 19.48
N PRO A 624 42.35 15.77 18.28
CA PRO A 624 42.41 16.83 17.27
C PRO A 624 41.67 18.11 17.68
N ILE A 625 42.09 19.25 17.12
CA ILE A 625 41.48 20.56 17.35
C ILE A 625 40.14 20.64 16.58
N GLY A 626 39.06 21.01 17.28
CA GLY A 626 37.76 21.25 16.66
C GLY A 626 37.73 22.49 15.75
N PRO A 627 36.85 22.53 14.73
CA PRO A 627 36.78 23.63 13.77
C PRO A 627 36.30 24.95 14.41
N LYS A 628 36.77 26.09 13.88
CA LYS A 628 36.29 27.43 14.28
C LYS A 628 34.84 27.65 13.83
N GLY A 629 34.02 28.22 14.72
CA GLY A 629 32.66 28.66 14.39
C GLY A 629 32.62 29.86 13.44
N LEU A 630 31.51 30.00 12.72
CA LEU A 630 31.27 31.08 11.75
C LEU A 630 30.93 32.42 12.43
N PRO A 631 31.26 33.58 11.81
CA PRO A 631 30.86 34.90 12.32
C PRO A 631 29.35 35.14 12.23
N GLY A 632 28.79 35.83 13.24
CA GLY A 632 27.37 36.19 13.28
C GLY A 632 26.98 37.39 12.40
N TYR A 633 25.72 37.45 11.99
CA TYR A 633 25.16 38.53 11.16
C TYR A 633 24.93 39.84 11.94
N LYS A 634 24.90 40.95 11.19
CA LYS A 634 24.82 42.34 11.68
C LYS A 634 23.36 42.79 11.77
N GLY A 635 22.95 43.36 12.91
CA GLY A 635 21.57 43.82 13.14
C GLY A 635 21.20 45.13 12.43
N GLU A 636 19.92 45.27 12.10
CA GLU A 636 19.34 46.48 11.48
C GLU A 636 18.93 47.56 12.49
N LYS A 637 18.65 48.77 11.97
CA LYS A 637 18.51 50.02 12.73
C LYS A 637 17.05 50.47 12.80
N GLY A 638 16.53 50.67 14.01
CA GLY A 638 15.14 51.11 14.24
C GLY A 638 14.83 52.53 13.72
N SER A 639 13.58 52.72 13.31
CA SER A 639 13.04 53.97 12.75
C SER A 639 12.50 54.94 13.82
N ARG A 640 12.26 56.19 13.39
CA ARG A 640 11.91 57.37 14.21
C ARG A 640 10.40 57.55 14.30
N GLY A 641 9.88 58.02 15.45
CA GLY A 641 8.47 58.39 15.65
C GLY A 641 8.23 59.91 15.62
N ASP A 642 7.01 60.32 15.23
CA ASP A 642 6.57 61.71 15.04
C ASP A 642 5.75 62.30 16.22
N ARG A 643 5.22 63.52 16.06
CA ARG A 643 4.97 64.52 17.12
C ARG A 643 3.54 65.12 17.15
N GLY A 644 3.03 65.40 18.35
CA GLY A 644 1.90 66.33 18.64
C GLY A 644 1.45 66.19 20.12
N GLU A 645 0.96 67.20 20.86
CA GLU A 645 0.68 68.63 20.62
C GLU A 645 1.21 69.51 21.79
N ALA A 646 0.98 70.84 21.76
CA ALA A 646 1.58 71.82 22.69
C ALA A 646 0.56 72.54 23.61
N GLY A 647 0.96 72.77 24.88
CA GLY A 647 0.31 73.70 25.82
C GLY A 647 1.01 75.07 25.89
N GLN A 648 0.28 76.11 26.31
CA GLN A 648 0.69 77.52 26.14
C GLN A 648 1.64 78.10 27.21
N LYS A 649 2.16 79.30 26.87
CA LYS A 649 3.30 80.07 27.41
C LYS A 649 3.04 80.76 28.77
N GLY A 650 4.02 80.77 29.69
CA GLY A 650 4.84 81.95 30.07
C GLY A 650 5.22 81.90 31.58
N GLN A 651 6.25 82.55 32.14
CA GLN A 651 7.03 83.76 31.76
C GLN A 651 8.55 83.68 32.15
N LYS A 652 9.29 84.79 31.98
CA LYS A 652 10.75 85.04 32.26
C LYS A 652 11.16 84.84 33.74
N GLY A 653 12.44 84.77 34.14
CA GLY A 653 13.78 84.92 33.48
C GLY A 653 14.89 84.38 34.42
N THR A 654 16.20 84.66 34.33
CA THR A 654 17.03 85.59 33.52
C THR A 654 18.45 85.03 33.23
N MET A 655 19.23 85.74 32.40
CA MET A 655 20.51 85.40 31.74
C MET A 655 21.72 84.96 32.59
N GLY A 656 22.63 84.19 31.93
CA GLY A 656 24.06 84.09 32.23
C GLY A 656 24.87 83.59 31.02
N LEU A 657 25.99 84.26 30.69
CA LEU A 657 26.81 84.16 29.46
C LEU A 657 28.24 84.65 29.77
N THR A 658 29.38 84.19 29.21
CA THR A 658 29.72 83.13 28.22
C THR A 658 31.13 82.58 28.56
N GLY A 659 31.51 81.37 28.13
CA GLY A 659 32.91 80.89 28.22
C GLY A 659 33.26 79.84 27.16
N MET A 660 34.46 79.94 26.54
CA MET A 660 34.86 79.15 25.36
C MET A 660 35.77 77.95 25.66
N LEU A 661 35.61 76.91 24.83
CA LEU A 661 36.59 75.96 24.26
C LEU A 661 37.80 75.49 25.10
N GLY A 662 37.90 74.16 25.22
CA GLY A 662 39.17 73.44 25.40
C GLY A 662 39.13 72.08 24.67
N GLN A 663 40.01 71.87 23.68
CA GLN A 663 40.21 70.56 23.05
C GLN A 663 41.38 69.83 23.72
N LYS A 664 41.32 68.49 23.76
CA LYS A 664 42.13 67.55 22.95
C LYS A 664 42.11 66.16 23.59
N GLY A 665 41.99 65.11 22.77
CA GLY A 665 41.92 63.72 23.23
C GLY A 665 43.25 62.98 23.12
N GLU A 666 43.28 61.75 23.65
CA GLU A 666 44.39 60.81 23.55
C GLU A 666 43.92 59.42 23.08
N MET A 667 44.78 58.75 22.33
CA MET A 667 44.80 57.28 22.21
C MET A 667 46.26 56.84 22.12
N GLY A 668 46.63 55.84 22.92
CA GLY A 668 47.99 55.28 23.00
C GLY A 668 47.95 53.75 23.19
N PRO A 669 49.05 53.02 22.87
CA PRO A 669 48.91 51.65 22.32
C PRO A 669 49.21 50.49 23.29
N LYS A 670 49.01 49.27 22.77
CA LYS A 670 49.12 47.94 23.40
C LYS A 670 50.56 47.54 23.79
N GLY A 671 50.71 46.70 24.83
CA GLY A 671 51.99 46.04 25.20
C GLY A 671 51.82 44.72 25.99
N GLU A 672 52.84 43.85 25.95
CA GLU A 672 52.91 42.44 26.38
C GLU A 672 54.38 42.13 26.79
N ALA A 673 54.80 41.24 27.72
CA ALA A 673 54.18 40.34 28.72
C ALA A 673 55.23 39.99 29.84
N GLY A 674 54.98 39.09 30.80
CA GLY A 674 55.95 38.75 31.88
C GLY A 674 55.72 37.45 32.68
N ILE A 675 56.79 36.89 33.29
CA ILE A 675 56.89 35.51 33.86
C ILE A 675 57.50 35.50 35.34
N PRO A 676 58.19 34.48 35.95
CA PRO A 676 57.77 33.85 37.24
C PRO A 676 58.76 33.88 38.46
N GLY A 677 58.36 33.28 39.60
CA GLY A 677 59.23 32.79 40.73
C GLY A 677 58.57 32.89 42.13
N SER A 678 58.97 32.22 43.23
CA SER A 678 59.78 31.01 43.50
C SER A 678 59.71 30.56 44.99
N ARG A 679 59.94 29.26 45.29
CA ARG A 679 60.20 28.52 46.58
C ARG A 679 60.76 29.38 47.76
N GLY A 680 60.52 29.20 49.08
CA GLY A 680 60.04 28.16 50.02
C GLY A 680 60.68 28.44 51.42
N PRO A 681 60.23 27.88 52.58
CA PRO A 681 61.15 27.03 53.40
C PRO A 681 60.47 25.96 54.29
N THR A 682 61.26 25.20 55.06
CA THR A 682 60.84 23.98 55.79
C THR A 682 61.02 24.09 57.32
N GLY A 683 60.00 23.65 58.08
CA GLY A 683 60.18 22.85 59.31
C GLY A 683 60.06 23.52 60.70
N GLN A 684 59.13 23.03 61.53
CA GLN A 684 59.38 22.57 62.93
C GLN A 684 58.13 21.86 63.52
N PRO A 685 58.27 20.89 64.45
CA PRO A 685 57.13 20.05 64.88
C PRO A 685 56.43 20.52 66.17
N GLY A 686 55.11 20.61 66.11
CA GLY A 686 54.19 20.10 67.15
C GLY A 686 53.91 20.93 68.41
N LYS A 687 52.63 21.33 68.57
CA LYS A 687 51.87 21.21 69.83
C LYS A 687 50.42 20.81 69.52
N ARG A 688 49.88 19.80 70.21
CA ARG A 688 48.48 19.37 70.07
C ARG A 688 47.56 20.35 70.80
N GLY A 689 46.69 21.04 70.06
CA GLY A 689 45.80 22.08 70.58
C GLY A 689 44.35 21.89 70.11
N LYS A 690 43.44 21.83 71.09
CA LYS A 690 41.98 21.72 71.07
C LYS A 690 41.24 22.08 69.76
N GLN A 691 40.27 21.24 69.40
CA GLN A 691 39.28 21.45 68.34
C GLN A 691 38.50 22.75 68.56
N GLY A 692 38.67 23.73 67.67
CA GLY A 692 37.90 24.97 67.62
C GLY A 692 36.68 24.85 66.70
N SER A 693 35.60 25.54 67.06
CA SER A 693 34.34 25.59 66.31
C SER A 693 34.51 26.23 64.92
N LYS A 694 33.77 25.71 63.94
CA LYS A 694 33.64 26.34 62.62
C LYS A 694 32.83 27.64 62.77
N GLY A 695 33.40 28.77 62.34
CA GLY A 695 32.74 30.07 62.38
C GLY A 695 31.56 30.20 61.41
N ASP A 696 30.66 31.12 61.73
CA ASP A 696 29.35 31.27 61.09
C ASP A 696 29.42 31.66 59.61
N THR A 697 28.49 31.10 58.83
CA THR A 697 28.21 31.55 57.46
C THR A 697 27.06 32.56 57.50
N GLY A 698 27.19 33.68 56.79
CA GLY A 698 26.27 34.82 56.89
C GLY A 698 24.81 34.47 56.61
N LEU A 699 23.89 35.16 57.30
CA LEU A 699 22.45 34.97 57.21
C LEU A 699 21.92 35.28 55.78
N PRO A 700 21.16 34.37 55.15
CA PRO A 700 20.30 34.71 54.03
C PRO A 700 19.24 35.74 54.45
N GLY A 701 18.87 36.65 53.54
CA GLY A 701 17.80 37.62 53.79
C GLY A 701 16.43 36.95 54.02
N PRO A 702 15.51 37.58 54.76
CA PRO A 702 14.21 37.00 55.08
C PRO A 702 13.40 36.76 53.80
N MET A 703 12.91 35.53 53.65
CA MET A 703 11.97 35.15 52.60
C MET A 703 10.64 35.87 52.82
N GLY A 704 10.09 36.50 51.79
CA GLY A 704 8.76 37.13 51.86
C GLY A 704 7.67 36.11 52.21
N PRO A 705 6.59 36.52 52.89
CA PRO A 705 5.50 35.60 53.22
C PRO A 705 4.90 34.99 51.95
N ALA A 706 4.57 33.70 52.01
CA ALA A 706 3.90 33.03 50.90
C ALA A 706 2.56 33.72 50.61
N GLY A 707 2.30 34.01 49.34
CA GLY A 707 0.99 34.51 48.91
C GLY A 707 -0.10 33.50 49.26
N PRO A 708 -1.30 33.94 49.67
CA PRO A 708 -2.39 33.04 50.00
C PRO A 708 -2.72 32.15 48.80
N GLN A 709 -2.93 30.85 49.07
CA GLN A 709 -3.30 29.88 48.04
C GLN A 709 -4.60 30.35 47.36
N GLY A 710 -4.54 30.54 46.04
CA GLY A 710 -5.71 30.91 45.25
C GLY A 710 -6.80 29.86 45.42
N SER A 711 -8.02 30.31 45.72
CA SER A 711 -9.20 29.45 45.79
C SER A 711 -9.36 28.67 44.48
N PRO A 712 -9.69 27.36 44.51
CA PRO A 712 -9.94 26.59 43.30
C PRO A 712 -10.93 27.33 42.38
N GLY A 713 -10.58 27.45 41.10
CA GLY A 713 -11.42 28.14 40.13
C GLY A 713 -12.80 27.48 40.04
N HIS A 714 -13.87 28.28 40.14
CA HIS A 714 -15.22 27.77 39.97
C HIS A 714 -15.36 27.08 38.60
N PRO A 715 -15.99 25.89 38.52
CA PRO A 715 -16.31 25.27 37.25
C PRO A 715 -17.06 26.25 36.34
N GLY A 716 -16.70 26.27 35.06
CA GLY A 716 -17.37 27.13 34.08
C GLY A 716 -18.87 26.83 34.01
N PRO A 717 -19.73 27.83 33.74
CA PRO A 717 -21.17 27.64 33.67
C PRO A 717 -21.52 26.60 32.57
N PRO A 718 -22.48 25.70 32.82
CA PRO A 718 -22.90 24.71 31.82
C PRO A 718 -23.38 25.37 30.52
N GLY A 719 -22.94 24.84 29.38
CA GLY A 719 -23.54 25.16 28.09
C GLY A 719 -24.96 24.61 28.02
N LEU A 720 -25.94 25.47 27.72
CA LEU A 720 -27.34 25.08 27.50
C LEU A 720 -27.60 24.78 26.01
N PRO A 721 -28.62 23.96 25.67
CA PRO A 721 -28.36 22.88 24.73
C PRO A 721 -29.23 22.86 23.45
N ALA A 722 -28.65 22.29 22.39
CA ALA A 722 -29.30 21.49 21.34
C ALA A 722 -28.16 20.80 20.52
N SER A 723 -28.19 19.52 20.14
CA SER A 723 -29.16 18.44 20.39
C SER A 723 -28.46 17.07 20.19
N GLY A 724 -28.95 16.01 20.85
CA GLY A 724 -28.57 14.61 20.56
C GLY A 724 -27.36 14.05 21.32
N LEU A 725 -27.55 13.58 22.55
CA LEU A 725 -26.58 12.76 23.27
C LEU A 725 -26.47 11.35 22.65
N TYR A 726 -25.27 10.77 22.66
CA TYR A 726 -25.04 9.50 23.36
C TYR A 726 -23.66 9.56 24.04
N VAL A 727 -23.66 9.45 25.37
CA VAL A 727 -22.44 9.34 26.18
C VAL A 727 -22.20 7.87 26.47
N VAL A 728 -21.05 7.34 26.06
CA VAL A 728 -20.62 5.99 26.44
C VAL A 728 -20.19 6.03 27.91
N GLY A 729 -21.03 5.47 28.79
CA GLY A 729 -20.67 5.25 30.19
C GLY A 729 -19.56 4.20 30.34
N PRO A 730 -18.92 4.10 31.52
CA PRO A 730 -18.00 3.00 31.80
C PRO A 730 -18.71 1.66 31.58
N LYS A 731 -18.00 0.74 30.90
CA LYS A 731 -18.51 -0.59 30.53
C LYS A 731 -19.09 -1.32 31.74
N GLY A 732 -20.40 -1.56 31.72
CA GLY A 732 -21.06 -2.40 32.71
C GLY A 732 -20.49 -3.82 32.72
N GLU A 733 -20.51 -4.45 33.89
CA GLU A 733 -20.14 -5.87 34.02
C GLU A 733 -21.08 -6.74 33.17
N LYS A 734 -20.58 -7.88 32.66
CA LYS A 734 -21.40 -8.79 31.86
C LYS A 734 -22.58 -9.27 32.70
N GLY A 735 -23.80 -8.93 32.28
CA GLY A 735 -25.00 -9.61 32.74
C GLY A 735 -24.91 -11.10 32.45
N GLN A 736 -25.43 -11.93 33.36
CA GLN A 736 -25.52 -13.37 33.14
C GLN A 736 -26.47 -13.63 31.96
N PRO A 737 -26.20 -14.65 31.11
CA PRO A 737 -27.12 -15.02 30.03
C PRO A 737 -28.52 -15.33 30.57
N GLY A 738 -29.55 -14.83 29.90
CA GLY A 738 -30.94 -15.20 30.19
C GLY A 738 -31.18 -16.70 29.96
N THR A 739 -32.14 -17.27 30.67
CA THR A 739 -32.56 -18.67 30.49
C THR A 739 -33.09 -18.92 29.07
N PRO A 740 -32.74 -20.02 28.41
CA PRO A 740 -33.30 -20.37 27.10
C PRO A 740 -34.84 -20.43 27.11
N GLY A 741 -35.47 -19.92 26.04
CA GLY A 741 -36.91 -20.07 25.83
C GLY A 741 -37.27 -21.48 25.39
N HIS A 742 -38.36 -22.05 25.92
CA HIS A 742 -38.85 -23.37 25.53
C HIS A 742 -39.77 -23.32 24.30
N CYS A 743 -39.41 -24.05 23.24
CA CYS A 743 -40.30 -24.33 22.11
C CYS A 743 -41.40 -25.32 22.51
N GLY A 744 -42.66 -24.95 22.27
CA GLY A 744 -43.84 -25.81 22.51
C GLY A 744 -44.04 -26.94 21.49
N CYS A 745 -42.97 -27.43 20.88
CA CYS A 745 -42.98 -28.35 19.74
C CYS A 745 -42.93 -29.82 20.16
N ASN A 746 -43.89 -30.26 20.98
CA ASN A 746 -44.00 -31.68 21.37
C ASN A 746 -45.45 -32.18 21.34
N SER A 747 -45.81 -32.94 20.31
CA SER A 747 -47.04 -33.73 20.23
C SER A 747 -46.87 -34.87 19.23
N LEU A 748 -46.70 -36.08 19.77
CA LEU A 748 -46.66 -37.33 19.03
C LEU A 748 -48.07 -37.67 18.51
N VAL A 749 -48.21 -37.95 17.21
CA VAL A 749 -49.42 -38.58 16.65
C VAL A 749 -49.04 -39.68 15.66
N ASN A 750 -49.66 -40.85 15.83
CA ASN A 750 -49.43 -42.06 15.03
C ASN A 750 -50.02 -41.95 13.60
N PRO A 751 -49.49 -42.73 12.62
CA PRO A 751 -49.88 -42.61 11.22
C PRO A 751 -51.10 -43.47 10.85
N SER A 752 -52.30 -42.86 10.78
CA SER A 752 -53.44 -43.51 10.12
C SER A 752 -54.54 -42.52 9.67
N SER A 753 -54.39 -41.91 8.50
CA SER A 753 -55.46 -41.70 7.49
C SER A 753 -54.97 -40.77 6.37
N SER A 754 -55.47 -41.03 5.16
CA SER A 754 -55.07 -40.36 3.92
C SER A 754 -55.85 -39.07 3.68
N PHE A 755 -55.19 -37.92 3.60
CA PHE A 755 -55.71 -36.74 2.88
C PHE A 755 -54.58 -35.91 2.23
N ASP A 756 -54.85 -35.55 0.97
CA ASP A 756 -54.25 -34.60 0.03
C ASP A 756 -52.75 -34.23 0.02
N GLN A 757 -52.18 -34.47 -1.17
CA GLN A 757 -51.03 -33.73 -1.70
C GLN A 757 -51.42 -32.27 -1.99
N ASN A 758 -51.27 -31.34 -1.03
CA ASN A 758 -50.92 -29.91 -1.30
C ASN A 758 -50.86 -29.06 -0.01
N SER A 759 -49.73 -29.09 0.71
CA SER A 759 -49.27 -27.96 1.54
C SER A 759 -47.90 -28.23 2.18
N ARG A 760 -46.82 -28.08 1.40
CA ARG A 760 -45.54 -27.66 2.03
C ARG A 760 -45.72 -26.20 2.46
N MET A 761 -45.99 -25.95 3.74
CA MET A 761 -46.00 -24.59 4.25
C MET A 761 -44.62 -23.98 4.04
N SER A 762 -44.57 -23.00 3.15
CA SER A 762 -43.35 -22.27 2.81
C SER A 762 -43.03 -21.28 3.91
N TYR A 763 -42.23 -21.69 4.90
CA TYR A 763 -41.52 -20.72 5.73
C TYR A 763 -40.72 -19.79 4.81
N PRO A 764 -40.89 -18.46 4.90
CA PRO A 764 -40.10 -17.52 4.11
C PRO A 764 -38.61 -17.76 4.39
N ARG A 765 -37.80 -17.84 3.34
CA ARG A 765 -36.34 -17.87 3.46
C ARG A 765 -35.91 -16.64 4.27
N VAL A 766 -34.95 -16.80 5.19
CA VAL A 766 -34.30 -15.68 5.90
C VAL A 766 -33.89 -14.63 4.86
N PRO A 767 -34.55 -13.45 4.77
CA PRO A 767 -34.45 -12.62 3.57
C PRO A 767 -33.10 -11.92 3.42
N ALA A 768 -32.44 -11.65 4.55
CA ALA A 768 -31.18 -10.92 4.62
C ALA A 768 -30.41 -11.25 5.92
N ILE A 769 -29.09 -11.13 5.84
CA ILE A 769 -28.17 -11.06 6.99
C ILE A 769 -27.65 -9.63 7.06
N PHE A 770 -27.94 -8.95 8.16
CA PHE A 770 -27.52 -7.57 8.41
C PHE A 770 -26.25 -7.53 9.27
N VAL A 771 -25.51 -6.43 9.17
CA VAL A 771 -24.36 -6.16 10.04
C VAL A 771 -24.56 -4.78 10.65
N VAL A 772 -24.78 -4.76 11.97
CA VAL A 772 -25.13 -3.56 12.75
C VAL A 772 -24.05 -3.25 13.77
N ASN A 773 -23.87 -1.98 14.09
CA ASN A 773 -22.82 -1.51 14.99
C ASN A 773 -23.23 -1.57 16.47
N ASN A 774 -24.54 -1.49 16.79
CA ASN A 774 -25.08 -1.42 18.15
C ASN A 774 -26.55 -1.88 18.22
N GLU A 775 -27.18 -1.74 19.40
CA GLU A 775 -28.58 -2.12 19.68
C GLU A 775 -29.59 -1.21 18.97
N ASP A 776 -29.37 0.11 18.94
CA ASP A 776 -30.27 1.06 18.27
C ASP A 776 -30.39 0.77 16.76
N GLU A 777 -29.31 0.30 16.13
CA GLU A 777 -29.32 -0.16 14.72
C GLU A 777 -30.02 -1.52 14.56
N LEU A 778 -29.96 -2.40 15.57
CA LEU A 778 -30.63 -3.70 15.56
C LEU A 778 -32.16 -3.53 15.66
N ASP A 779 -32.65 -2.69 16.57
CA ASP A 779 -34.09 -2.46 16.77
C ASP A 779 -34.77 -1.73 15.60
N ARG A 780 -34.00 -0.95 14.83
CA ARG A 780 -34.47 -0.29 13.60
C ARG A 780 -34.63 -1.26 12.42
N LEU A 781 -34.21 -2.52 12.54
CA LEU A 781 -34.42 -3.54 11.51
C LEU A 781 -35.84 -4.13 11.61
N HIS A 782 -36.78 -3.48 10.92
CA HIS A 782 -38.16 -3.94 10.76
C HIS A 782 -38.31 -5.09 9.73
N THR A 783 -37.34 -5.99 9.63
CA THR A 783 -37.38 -7.19 8.77
C THR A 783 -37.50 -8.42 9.65
N ASP A 784 -38.60 -9.15 9.51
CA ASP A 784 -38.87 -10.37 10.28
C ASP A 784 -38.21 -11.60 9.62
N ASN A 785 -37.94 -12.65 10.40
CA ASN A 785 -37.08 -13.78 9.99
C ASN A 785 -35.69 -13.33 9.49
N ALA A 786 -35.10 -12.31 10.12
CA ALA A 786 -33.79 -11.78 9.76
C ALA A 786 -32.69 -12.28 10.72
N LEU A 787 -31.45 -12.31 10.22
CA LEU A 787 -30.25 -12.47 11.05
C LEU A 787 -29.49 -11.14 11.08
N ALA A 788 -28.89 -10.80 12.22
CA ALA A 788 -28.07 -9.60 12.36
C ALA A 788 -26.82 -9.87 13.21
N PHE A 789 -25.65 -9.50 12.70
CA PHE A 789 -24.40 -9.54 13.46
C PHE A 789 -24.14 -8.18 14.12
N ARG A 790 -24.02 -8.17 15.45
CA ARG A 790 -23.67 -6.98 16.24
C ARG A 790 -22.16 -6.87 16.40
N LYS A 791 -21.54 -5.87 15.77
CA LYS A 791 -20.07 -5.68 15.81
C LYS A 791 -19.54 -5.34 17.21
N ASP A 792 -20.32 -4.61 18.01
CA ASP A 792 -19.97 -4.21 19.38
C ASP A 792 -19.85 -5.42 20.33
N GLN A 793 -20.75 -6.38 20.19
CA GLN A 793 -20.78 -7.60 21.03
C GLN A 793 -20.11 -8.82 20.39
N ARG A 794 -19.90 -8.80 19.07
CA ARG A 794 -19.47 -9.94 18.23
C ARG A 794 -20.42 -11.15 18.30
N THR A 795 -21.71 -10.89 18.53
CA THR A 795 -22.75 -11.91 18.68
C THR A 795 -23.72 -11.84 17.51
N LEU A 796 -24.20 -13.00 17.07
CA LEU A 796 -25.24 -13.11 16.05
C LEU A 796 -26.62 -13.13 16.72
N TYR A 797 -27.59 -12.43 16.14
CA TYR A 797 -28.97 -12.37 16.62
C TYR A 797 -29.92 -12.85 15.52
N PHE A 798 -31.02 -13.49 15.92
CA PHE A 798 -32.14 -13.86 15.06
C PHE A 798 -33.40 -13.10 15.49
N LYS A 799 -34.19 -12.59 14.54
CA LYS A 799 -35.46 -11.94 14.84
C LYS A 799 -36.61 -12.91 14.69
N ASP A 800 -37.17 -13.31 15.83
CA ASP A 800 -38.41 -14.07 15.93
C ASP A 800 -39.63 -13.11 15.99
N THR A 801 -40.85 -13.64 16.04
CA THR A 801 -42.09 -12.84 16.10
C THR A 801 -42.16 -11.92 17.32
N ASP A 802 -41.50 -12.28 18.42
CA ASP A 802 -41.52 -11.54 19.69
C ASP A 802 -40.29 -10.64 19.90
N GLY A 803 -39.28 -10.66 19.01
CA GLY A 803 -38.12 -9.78 19.07
C GLY A 803 -36.78 -10.40 18.64
N TRP A 804 -35.69 -9.66 18.89
CA TRP A 804 -34.32 -10.11 18.61
C TRP A 804 -33.77 -11.00 19.74
N LEU A 805 -33.43 -12.24 19.40
CA LEU A 805 -32.86 -13.23 20.33
C LEU A 805 -31.38 -13.49 19.99
N PRO A 806 -30.46 -13.49 20.99
CA PRO A 806 -29.05 -13.80 20.75
C PRO A 806 -28.84 -15.29 20.48
N ILE A 807 -28.12 -15.61 19.42
CA ILE A 807 -27.64 -16.97 19.13
C ILE A 807 -26.37 -17.19 19.94
N GLN A 808 -26.42 -18.09 20.93
CA GLN A 808 -25.23 -18.56 21.61
C GLN A 808 -24.43 -19.48 20.68
N LEU A 809 -23.25 -19.01 20.27
CA LEU A 809 -22.25 -19.83 19.61
C LEU A 809 -21.37 -20.48 20.69
N THR A 810 -21.59 -21.76 20.98
CA THR A 810 -20.69 -22.55 21.82
C THR A 810 -19.39 -22.80 21.05
N PRO A 811 -18.22 -22.35 21.55
CA PRO A 811 -16.95 -22.70 20.93
C PRO A 811 -16.73 -24.20 21.10
N PHE A 812 -16.56 -24.91 19.99
CA PHE A 812 -16.29 -26.34 20.02
C PHE A 812 -14.91 -26.58 20.67
N GLN A 813 -14.88 -27.25 21.83
CA GLN A 813 -13.63 -27.76 22.38
C GLN A 813 -13.09 -28.84 21.43
N SER A 814 -11.77 -28.85 21.23
CA SER A 814 -11.08 -29.95 20.53
C SER A 814 -11.51 -31.28 21.15
N THR A 815 -11.98 -32.23 20.34
CA THR A 815 -12.34 -33.59 20.76
C THR A 815 -11.10 -34.45 21.02
N GLU A 816 -10.15 -33.92 21.79
CA GLU A 816 -9.04 -34.68 22.36
C GLU A 816 -9.42 -35.25 23.74
N HIS A 817 -10.45 -34.71 24.41
CA HIS A 817 -10.91 -35.13 25.74
C HIS A 817 -12.44 -35.26 25.83
N ALA A 818 -13.06 -36.07 24.97
CA ALA A 818 -14.41 -36.59 25.25
C ALA A 818 -14.27 -37.83 26.17
N PRO A 819 -15.06 -37.96 27.26
CA PRO A 819 -15.06 -39.17 28.06
C PRO A 819 -15.68 -40.33 27.27
N ASP A 820 -15.07 -41.51 27.34
CA ASP A 820 -15.47 -42.69 26.58
C ASP A 820 -16.94 -43.06 26.83
N GLN A 821 -17.71 -43.21 25.75
CA GLN A 821 -18.97 -43.96 25.76
C GLN A 821 -18.76 -45.22 24.91
N ASP A 822 -18.98 -46.38 25.55
CA ASP A 822 -18.63 -47.68 24.99
C ASP A 822 -19.31 -47.98 23.65
N GLY A 823 -18.48 -48.22 22.64
CA GLY A 823 -18.88 -48.64 21.29
C GLY A 823 -17.75 -49.43 20.65
N PHE A 824 -17.49 -50.64 21.15
CA PHE A 824 -16.41 -51.49 20.66
C PHE A 824 -16.74 -52.05 19.27
N CYS A 825 -15.94 -51.66 18.28
CA CYS A 825 -15.83 -52.32 16.99
C CYS A 825 -14.79 -53.45 17.12
N GLY A 826 -15.10 -54.68 16.71
CA GLY A 826 -14.16 -55.81 16.75
C GLY A 826 -14.56 -57.03 17.62
N ASP A 827 -15.86 -57.28 17.83
CA ASP A 827 -16.35 -58.53 18.45
C ASP A 827 -16.48 -59.71 17.46
N GLY A 828 -16.36 -59.44 16.15
CA GLY A 828 -16.47 -60.41 15.07
C GLY A 828 -17.91 -60.83 14.74
N ILE A 829 -18.92 -60.02 15.10
CA ILE A 829 -20.34 -60.32 14.85
C ILE A 829 -20.99 -59.19 14.03
N VAL A 830 -21.32 -59.48 12.76
CA VAL A 830 -22.01 -58.55 11.86
C VAL A 830 -23.45 -58.30 12.34
N GLN A 831 -23.74 -57.09 12.83
CA GLN A 831 -25.06 -56.69 13.31
C GLN A 831 -25.95 -56.16 12.17
N LEU A 832 -26.62 -57.08 11.46
CA LEU A 832 -27.48 -56.79 10.32
C LEU A 832 -28.63 -55.79 10.58
N GLU A 833 -29.10 -55.62 11.82
CA GLU A 833 -30.20 -54.68 12.12
C GLU A 833 -29.80 -53.20 12.03
N ASN A 834 -28.51 -52.88 12.15
CA ASN A 834 -28.00 -51.50 12.13
C ASN A 834 -27.39 -51.08 10.78
N GLY A 835 -27.24 -52.01 9.83
CA GLY A 835 -26.77 -51.72 8.47
C GLY A 835 -25.27 -51.42 8.34
N GLU A 836 -24.45 -51.89 9.29
CA GLU A 836 -22.98 -51.85 9.21
C GLU A 836 -22.47 -53.10 8.47
N GLU A 837 -21.84 -52.89 7.30
CA GLU A 837 -21.34 -53.96 6.41
C GLU A 837 -19.80 -54.08 6.45
N CYS A 838 -19.13 -53.46 7.44
CA CYS A 838 -17.68 -53.33 7.51
C CYS A 838 -17.14 -53.88 8.84
N ASP A 839 -16.65 -55.12 8.83
CA ASP A 839 -15.63 -55.61 9.76
C ASP A 839 -14.33 -55.69 8.95
N ASP A 840 -13.34 -54.86 9.29
CA ASP A 840 -12.06 -54.81 8.57
C ASP A 840 -11.05 -55.86 9.04
N GLY A 841 -11.45 -56.70 10.03
CA GLY A 841 -10.66 -57.80 10.56
C GLY A 841 -9.43 -57.37 11.37
N ASN A 842 -9.32 -56.08 11.72
CA ASN A 842 -8.17 -55.54 12.41
C ASN A 842 -8.27 -55.76 13.94
N LYS A 843 -7.12 -55.85 14.62
CA LYS A 843 -7.06 -56.13 16.08
C LYS A 843 -6.42 -55.00 16.90
N VAL A 844 -6.41 -53.79 16.35
CA VAL A 844 -5.71 -52.64 16.94
C VAL A 844 -6.75 -51.60 17.38
N VAL A 845 -6.93 -51.44 18.69
CA VAL A 845 -8.01 -50.63 19.27
C VAL A 845 -7.65 -49.13 19.27
N THR A 846 -7.53 -48.51 18.10
CA THR A 846 -7.19 -47.07 17.96
C THR A 846 -7.96 -46.31 16.88
N ASP A 847 -8.80 -46.98 16.09
CA ASP A 847 -9.69 -46.41 15.09
C ASP A 847 -11.14 -46.43 15.57
N GLY A 848 -11.76 -45.25 15.64
CA GLY A 848 -13.21 -45.16 15.78
C GLY A 848 -13.87 -45.55 14.45
N CYS A 849 -14.54 -46.70 14.39
CA CYS A 849 -15.19 -47.19 13.17
C CYS A 849 -16.17 -46.15 12.59
N VAL A 850 -15.79 -45.53 11.48
CA VAL A 850 -16.60 -44.56 10.76
C VAL A 850 -17.62 -45.30 9.90
N LYS A 851 -18.91 -44.99 10.05
CA LYS A 851 -20.00 -45.57 9.24
C LYS A 851 -19.85 -45.25 7.75
N CYS A 852 -19.14 -46.09 7.02
CA CYS A 852 -18.92 -45.95 5.58
C CYS A 852 -20.16 -46.32 4.77
N ARG A 853 -20.84 -45.31 4.19
CA ARG A 853 -21.58 -45.48 2.93
C ARG A 853 -21.24 -44.35 1.95
N HIS A 854 -20.23 -44.64 1.12
CA HIS A 854 -19.70 -43.86 -0.01
C HIS A 854 -18.76 -42.70 0.35
N ALA A 855 -17.45 -42.94 0.19
CA ALA A 855 -16.45 -41.91 -0.02
C ALA A 855 -15.97 -41.96 -1.49
N PHE A 856 -15.69 -40.80 -2.08
CA PHE A 856 -15.02 -40.66 -3.37
C PHE A 856 -13.68 -39.95 -3.10
N CYS A 857 -12.53 -40.60 -3.34
CA CYS A 857 -11.23 -39.91 -3.38
C CYS A 857 -11.00 -39.28 -4.78
N GLY A 858 -10.15 -38.25 -4.82
CA GLY A 858 -10.34 -37.07 -5.69
C GLY A 858 -9.79 -37.12 -7.12
N ASP A 859 -9.71 -38.28 -7.79
CA ASP A 859 -9.19 -38.38 -9.16
C ASP A 859 -10.28 -38.58 -10.25
N GLY A 860 -11.47 -39.02 -9.85
CA GLY A 860 -12.61 -39.25 -10.76
C GLY A 860 -12.60 -40.60 -11.47
N TYR A 861 -11.69 -41.52 -11.15
CA TYR A 861 -11.75 -42.92 -11.59
C TYR A 861 -12.38 -43.81 -10.52
N ARG A 862 -12.86 -44.97 -10.96
CA ARG A 862 -13.46 -45.99 -10.10
C ARG A 862 -12.54 -47.20 -10.13
N TYR A 863 -11.82 -47.44 -9.04
CA TYR A 863 -11.04 -48.64 -8.80
C TYR A 863 -11.73 -49.49 -7.74
N ASP A 864 -11.68 -50.81 -7.90
CA ASP A 864 -12.43 -51.78 -7.10
C ASP A 864 -11.59 -52.37 -5.93
N GLU A 865 -10.50 -51.72 -5.53
CA GLU A 865 -9.65 -52.09 -4.38
C GLU A 865 -9.36 -50.87 -3.49
N ALA A 866 -9.06 -51.12 -2.20
CA ALA A 866 -8.99 -50.08 -1.17
C ALA A 866 -7.68 -49.26 -1.20
N GLU A 867 -7.78 -47.95 -1.00
CA GLU A 867 -6.65 -47.01 -0.98
C GLU A 867 -6.64 -46.19 0.32
N GLU A 868 -5.48 -46.04 0.95
CA GLU A 868 -5.27 -45.17 2.12
C GLU A 868 -5.15 -43.70 1.64
N CYS A 869 -6.24 -42.92 1.68
CA CYS A 869 -6.20 -41.52 1.26
C CYS A 869 -5.40 -40.65 2.27
N ASP A 870 -4.08 -40.50 2.04
CA ASP A 870 -3.09 -40.05 3.03
C ASP A 870 -2.95 -38.53 3.21
N GLY A 871 -3.99 -37.79 2.81
CA GLY A 871 -4.07 -36.34 2.93
C GLY A 871 -3.29 -35.56 1.87
N LYS A 872 -2.66 -36.23 0.89
CA LYS A 872 -2.12 -35.58 -0.32
C LYS A 872 -3.17 -35.41 -1.43
N ASP A 873 -4.26 -36.17 -1.38
CA ASP A 873 -5.19 -36.34 -2.51
C ASP A 873 -6.37 -35.36 -2.53
N PHE A 874 -6.26 -34.23 -1.80
CA PHE A 874 -7.20 -33.12 -1.90
C PHE A 874 -7.00 -32.31 -3.20
N GLY A 875 -7.28 -32.97 -4.32
CA GLY A 875 -7.25 -32.45 -5.67
C GLY A 875 -8.58 -31.81 -6.11
N TYR A 876 -8.52 -30.52 -6.40
CA TYR A 876 -9.41 -29.74 -7.29
C TYR A 876 -10.61 -30.46 -7.98
N GLN A 877 -11.79 -30.40 -7.37
CA GLN A 877 -13.13 -30.32 -8.00
C GLN A 877 -14.17 -30.03 -6.88
N THR A 878 -15.06 -29.04 -6.91
CA THR A 878 -15.41 -28.03 -7.93
C THR A 878 -15.51 -26.62 -7.32
N CYS A 879 -14.75 -25.64 -7.84
CA CYS A 879 -14.92 -24.23 -7.47
C CYS A 879 -16.16 -23.63 -8.16
N ASN A 880 -17.34 -23.70 -7.53
CA ASN A 880 -18.56 -23.10 -8.09
C ASN A 880 -19.43 -22.34 -7.08
N SER A 881 -18.83 -21.75 -6.04
CA SER A 881 -19.51 -20.84 -5.10
C SER A 881 -18.54 -20.01 -4.22
N TYR A 882 -17.68 -19.21 -4.86
CA TYR A 882 -16.95 -18.12 -4.16
C TYR A 882 -17.20 -16.76 -4.82
N LEU A 883 -18.44 -16.31 -4.70
CA LEU A 883 -18.78 -14.88 -4.69
C LEU A 883 -18.95 -14.44 -3.23
N PRO A 884 -18.64 -13.18 -2.88
CA PRO A 884 -18.98 -12.66 -1.56
C PRO A 884 -20.51 -12.63 -1.41
N GLY A 885 -21.06 -13.47 -0.52
CA GLY A 885 -22.50 -13.54 -0.25
C GLY A 885 -23.15 -14.93 -0.20
N SER A 886 -22.40 -16.02 -0.46
CA SER A 886 -22.94 -17.39 -0.34
C SER A 886 -22.69 -17.99 1.05
N TYR A 887 -23.67 -17.89 1.93
CA TYR A 887 -23.75 -18.68 3.17
C TYR A 887 -24.27 -20.09 2.86
N GLY A 888 -23.79 -21.10 3.58
CA GLY A 888 -24.19 -22.50 3.40
C GLY A 888 -25.66 -22.77 3.71
N HIS A 889 -26.17 -23.93 3.29
CA HIS A 889 -27.54 -24.33 3.56
C HIS A 889 -27.76 -24.65 5.05
N LEU A 890 -28.38 -23.72 5.77
CA LEU A 890 -28.87 -23.95 7.14
C LEU A 890 -30.03 -24.95 7.12
N LYS A 891 -30.02 -25.88 8.08
CA LYS A 891 -31.04 -26.91 8.27
C LYS A 891 -31.46 -26.88 9.73
N CYS A 892 -32.72 -26.56 10.02
CA CYS A 892 -33.20 -26.52 11.41
C CYS A 892 -33.40 -27.94 11.95
N THR A 893 -32.73 -28.25 13.05
CA THR A 893 -32.99 -29.40 13.94
C THR A 893 -33.82 -28.95 15.15
N ALA A 894 -34.27 -29.89 15.99
CA ALA A 894 -35.03 -29.59 17.21
C ALA A 894 -34.24 -28.73 18.23
N GLU A 895 -32.92 -28.69 18.07
CA GLU A 895 -31.99 -27.79 18.75
C GLU A 895 -31.25 -26.98 17.68
N CYS A 896 -31.09 -25.67 17.89
CA CYS A 896 -30.52 -24.76 16.89
C CYS A 896 -28.97 -24.79 16.91
N PHE A 897 -28.39 -25.89 16.44
CA PHE A 897 -26.95 -26.04 16.28
C PHE A 897 -26.47 -25.61 14.88
N ILE A 898 -25.37 -24.86 14.83
CA ILE A 898 -24.59 -24.68 13.60
C ILE A 898 -23.58 -25.82 13.52
N ASP A 899 -23.93 -26.86 12.77
CA ASP A 899 -22.96 -27.90 12.42
C ASP A 899 -21.84 -27.29 11.57
N SER A 900 -20.61 -27.35 12.09
CA SER A 900 -19.40 -26.79 11.49
C SER A 900 -18.37 -27.86 11.12
N THR A 901 -18.80 -29.10 10.93
CA THR A 901 -17.97 -30.26 10.51
C THR A 901 -17.09 -30.04 9.26
N SER A 902 -17.31 -28.98 8.49
CA SER A 902 -16.47 -28.59 7.34
C SER A 902 -15.61 -27.31 7.54
N CYS A 903 -15.67 -26.63 8.68
CA CYS A 903 -14.99 -25.35 8.92
C CYS A 903 -13.87 -25.44 9.96
N LYS A 904 -12.66 -25.83 9.53
CA LYS A 904 -11.47 -25.90 10.41
C LYS A 904 -10.82 -24.55 10.75
N TYR A 905 -11.47 -23.43 10.40
CA TYR A 905 -11.03 -22.08 10.73
C TYR A 905 -12.25 -21.18 10.96
N PHE A 906 -12.29 -20.46 12.07
CA PHE A 906 -13.16 -19.30 12.25
C PHE A 906 -12.42 -18.15 12.94
N THR A 907 -12.69 -16.94 12.44
CA THR A 907 -12.31 -15.63 12.99
C THR A 907 -13.49 -14.99 13.69
#